data_AF-A0A933JN05-F1
#
_entry.id   AF-A0A933JN05-F1
#
_cell.length_a   1.000
_cell.length_b   1.000
_cell.length_c   1.000
_cell.angle_alpha   90.00
_cell.angle_beta   90.00
_cell.angle_gamma   90.00
#
_symmetry.space_group_name_H-M   'P 1'
#
loop_
_entity.id
_entity.type
_entity.pdbx_description
1 polymer ?
#
loop_
_entity_poly.entity_id
_entity_poly.type
_entity_poly.pdbx_seq_one_letter_code
_entity_poly.pdbx_strand_id
1 'polypeptide(L)'
;MKRFFRISMGTLLAPVLIHCGGGPEPVGSDELDGQSQIGLSYTSQCVAGSNFIQGTTGNDTIVGSAGDDCIFGGGGNDAIFGGLGNDRIWGEAGEDFIDGGDGNDKIWGGQGNDVLAGGTGRDEVLGMQGDDHVTGGTDNDIVGGNEGNDFVDGEAGDDSVYGHEGNDRVFGGVGNDSVRGGDGDDIISDSVGTNRFFSQPGCDVTNGVADSECPAPTVASGDATQTSVMLLASTTVESTLIFTWSDPNLSAPLGQATVVVSDPAIPAKVMVTGLEPGTRYEYVVTAGVPAHGRFRTAPANDSDIGIRFGVSGDWRGELAPFPAARNIASRDLDFFVTLGDTIYADYPSPDLNQPQALTLGEFRIKHNEVYSPRAGLNTLADARASTAWFATIDDHEVTDDFAGGAAPSSDSRFAAYEGAHIHDTELFTNGLRAFYEYNPIETLSYGSTGDARTQGKPKLYRTRRYGTSAATFLLDARTFRDQGLPAVADPFDSSQIFGFLVSSFDPSRTMLGAAQLEELERDLLVAQAEGVTWKFVLVPEPIQNLGVLFASDRYEGYAAERSQLLGFIDNAAIENVVFVAADIHGTIVNNLTYQTEPGGPQIPVSSFEISTGAIAFDAPLGPTTTEIAAAVGLIDSETYSAYLGLPTEFKDVFVQQLIDAQMTPFGYDPLGIEPESGIDATLIEGGYVAAHVFGWTELEIAPTTHNLRITTYGIDAYGVNDASNPASYIGREPAIVSQFEVRPK
;
A
#
# COMPACT_ATOMS: atom_id res chain seq x y z
N MET A 1 -54.61 -23.42 0.45
CA MET A 1 -54.71 -24.10 1.77
C MET A 1 -54.37 -23.08 2.85
N LYS A 2 -55.29 -22.86 3.79
CA LYS A 2 -55.12 -21.98 4.95
C LYS A 2 -54.28 -22.68 6.03
N ARG A 3 -53.32 -21.97 6.63
CA ARG A 3 -52.97 -22.12 8.05
C ARG A 3 -52.74 -20.73 8.65
N PHE A 4 -53.59 -20.39 9.62
CA PHE A 4 -53.39 -19.32 10.60
C PHE A 4 -52.62 -19.90 11.79
N PHE A 5 -51.74 -19.12 12.43
CA PHE A 5 -51.84 -18.84 13.88
C PHE A 5 -51.01 -17.59 14.28
N ARG A 6 -51.68 -16.74 15.06
CA ARG A 6 -51.33 -15.47 15.73
C ARG A 6 -49.87 -15.27 16.18
N ILE A 7 -49.41 -14.01 16.03
CA ILE A 7 -48.53 -13.33 16.99
C ILE A 7 -49.22 -12.04 17.47
N SER A 8 -48.97 -11.73 18.73
CA SER A 8 -49.60 -10.75 19.61
C SER A 8 -49.61 -9.30 19.10
N MET A 9 -50.72 -8.60 19.33
CA MET A 9 -50.79 -7.14 19.33
C MET A 9 -49.99 -6.62 20.55
N GLY A 10 -48.85 -6.00 20.30
CA GLY A 10 -48.26 -4.99 21.18
C GLY A 10 -48.72 -3.62 20.68
N THR A 11 -49.31 -2.84 21.57
CA THR A 11 -49.78 -1.47 21.35
C THR A 11 -48.68 -0.60 20.74
N LEU A 12 -48.91 -0.06 19.54
CA LEU A 12 -48.23 1.15 19.08
C LEU A 12 -48.62 2.28 20.05
N LEU A 13 -47.64 2.83 20.76
CA LEU A 13 -47.75 4.18 21.31
C LEU A 13 -47.71 5.14 20.12
N ALA A 14 -48.71 6.02 20.05
CA ALA A 14 -48.75 7.09 19.06
C ALA A 14 -47.83 8.22 19.53
N PRO A 15 -47.18 8.98 18.61
CA PRO A 15 -46.41 10.16 18.97
C PRO A 15 -47.30 11.15 19.73
N VAL A 16 -46.82 11.64 20.87
CA VAL A 16 -47.50 12.65 21.68
C VAL A 16 -47.09 14.01 21.16
N LEU A 17 -48.03 14.75 20.56
CA LEU A 17 -47.83 16.15 20.20
C LEU A 17 -48.22 17.03 21.39
N ILE A 18 -47.26 17.76 21.96
CA ILE A 18 -47.47 18.68 23.10
C ILE A 18 -47.58 20.13 22.57
N HIS A 19 -48.59 20.89 23.00
CA HIS A 19 -48.79 22.34 22.75
C HIS A 19 -49.46 22.98 23.97
N CYS A 20 -48.97 24.10 24.52
CA CYS A 20 -49.72 24.89 25.53
C CYS A 20 -49.26 26.35 25.60
N GLY A 21 -50.20 27.26 25.92
CA GLY A 21 -49.92 28.69 26.11
C GLY A 21 -50.29 29.24 27.48
N GLY A 22 -49.46 30.20 27.95
CA GLY A 22 -49.89 31.47 28.57
C GLY A 22 -50.06 31.55 30.09
N GLY A 23 -49.03 32.09 30.78
CA GLY A 23 -49.22 33.11 31.85
C GLY A 23 -48.43 32.91 33.17
N PRO A 24 -47.88 33.98 33.80
CA PRO A 24 -46.63 33.92 34.58
C PRO A 24 -46.77 34.19 36.11
N GLU A 25 -45.71 33.97 36.91
CA GLU A 25 -45.22 34.87 38.00
C GLU A 25 -43.88 34.37 38.66
N PRO A 26 -43.04 35.26 39.25
CA PRO A 26 -41.56 35.12 39.29
C PRO A 26 -40.92 34.98 40.70
N VAL A 27 -39.70 34.42 40.84
CA VAL A 27 -38.59 34.96 41.69
C VAL A 27 -37.27 34.15 41.63
N GLY A 28 -36.14 34.87 41.45
CA GLY A 28 -34.92 34.72 42.27
C GLY A 28 -33.69 33.97 41.69
N SER A 29 -32.59 34.71 41.50
CA SER A 29 -31.26 34.37 40.94
C SER A 29 -30.34 33.45 41.79
N ASP A 30 -29.54 32.56 41.18
CA ASP A 30 -28.05 32.54 41.20
C ASP A 30 -27.42 31.36 40.41
N GLU A 31 -26.17 31.53 39.96
CA GLU A 31 -25.32 30.70 39.07
C GLU A 31 -24.81 29.33 39.59
N LEU A 32 -24.66 28.38 38.62
CA LEU A 32 -23.62 27.34 38.37
C LEU A 32 -23.32 26.19 39.38
N ASP A 33 -23.41 24.93 38.91
CA ASP A 33 -22.29 23.96 38.71
C ASP A 33 -22.85 22.57 38.35
N GLY A 34 -22.20 21.87 37.42
CA GLY A 34 -22.53 20.53 36.97
C GLY A 34 -22.19 19.49 38.03
N GLN A 35 -23.08 18.50 38.19
CA GLN A 35 -22.93 17.13 38.71
C GLN A 35 -24.11 16.75 39.63
N SER A 36 -24.92 15.80 39.16
CA SER A 36 -25.79 14.91 39.92
C SER A 36 -26.77 15.55 40.93
N GLN A 37 -28.02 15.76 40.50
CA GLN A 37 -29.17 15.83 41.41
C GLN A 37 -30.39 15.12 40.80
N ILE A 38 -30.57 13.86 41.22
CA ILE A 38 -31.88 13.21 41.27
C ILE A 38 -32.81 14.05 42.15
N GLY A 39 -33.73 14.79 41.53
CA GLY A 39 -34.92 15.36 42.16
C GLY A 39 -34.73 16.69 42.90
N LEU A 40 -34.43 17.78 42.18
CA LEU A 40 -34.75 19.17 42.59
C LEU A 40 -35.22 19.96 41.35
N SER A 41 -36.10 20.93 41.55
CA SER A 41 -36.96 21.53 40.52
C SER A 41 -36.21 22.21 39.36
N TYR A 42 -36.46 21.72 38.13
CA TYR A 42 -36.09 22.34 36.85
C TYR A 42 -36.51 23.82 36.71
N THR A 43 -37.40 24.32 37.57
CA THR A 43 -37.90 25.72 37.57
C THR A 43 -36.85 26.78 37.92
N SER A 44 -35.63 26.41 38.35
CA SER A 44 -34.57 27.39 38.65
C SER A 44 -33.75 27.83 37.43
N GLN A 45 -33.89 27.14 36.30
CA GLN A 45 -33.17 27.44 35.04
C GLN A 45 -34.04 28.16 33.99
N CYS A 46 -35.35 28.27 34.22
CA CYS A 46 -36.30 28.93 33.30
C CYS A 46 -36.61 30.37 33.74
N VAL A 47 -36.81 31.28 32.77
CA VAL A 47 -37.18 32.68 33.05
C VAL A 47 -38.67 32.76 33.38
N ALA A 48 -39.05 33.61 34.33
CA ALA A 48 -40.45 33.77 34.70
C ALA A 48 -41.29 34.29 33.52
N GLY A 49 -42.20 33.43 33.03
CA GLY A 49 -43.11 33.72 31.91
C GLY A 49 -42.89 32.88 30.67
N SER A 50 -41.90 31.99 30.67
CA SER A 50 -41.70 30.96 29.63
C SER A 50 -42.74 29.85 29.68
N ASN A 51 -43.04 29.20 28.55
CA ASN A 51 -43.70 27.89 28.64
C ASN A 51 -42.67 26.87 29.16
N PHE A 52 -43.09 25.99 30.05
CA PHE A 52 -42.28 24.86 30.52
C PHE A 52 -42.81 23.59 29.87
N ILE A 53 -41.99 22.96 29.04
CA ILE A 53 -42.36 21.76 28.29
C ILE A 53 -41.39 20.63 28.66
N GLN A 54 -41.93 19.49 29.04
CA GLN A 54 -41.17 18.29 29.37
C GLN A 54 -41.75 17.11 28.59
N GLY A 55 -40.92 16.49 27.77
CA GLY A 55 -41.24 15.24 27.09
C GLY A 55 -41.17 14.04 28.04
N THR A 56 -41.08 12.86 27.46
CA THR A 56 -41.20 11.58 28.14
C THR A 56 -39.88 10.83 28.08
N THR A 57 -39.90 9.51 28.27
CA THR A 57 -38.71 8.66 28.11
C THR A 57 -38.75 7.89 26.78
N GLY A 58 -39.58 8.31 25.84
CA GLY A 58 -39.59 7.77 24.48
C GLY A 58 -39.78 8.90 23.48
N ASN A 59 -39.57 8.57 22.21
CA ASN A 59 -39.51 9.53 21.11
C ASN A 59 -40.74 10.45 21.03
N ASP A 60 -40.51 11.74 21.26
CA ASP A 60 -41.52 12.78 21.30
C ASP A 60 -41.39 13.77 20.13
N THR A 61 -42.46 14.55 19.91
CA THR A 61 -42.43 15.69 19.00
C THR A 61 -42.93 16.91 19.76
N ILE A 62 -42.02 17.85 20.01
CA ILE A 62 -42.23 19.00 20.88
C ILE A 62 -42.15 20.30 20.06
N VAL A 63 -43.10 21.21 20.29
CA VAL A 63 -43.16 22.52 19.62
C VAL A 63 -43.41 23.60 20.67
N GLY A 64 -42.44 24.49 20.91
CA GLY A 64 -42.52 25.63 21.84
C GLY A 64 -43.50 26.71 21.35
N SER A 65 -43.43 27.01 20.06
CA SER A 65 -44.25 27.99 19.33
C SER A 65 -43.76 29.42 19.44
N ALA A 66 -44.22 30.21 20.41
CA ALA A 66 -43.87 31.63 20.47
C ALA A 66 -43.73 32.11 21.91
N GLY A 67 -42.72 32.96 22.14
CA GLY A 67 -42.25 33.38 23.45
C GLY A 67 -41.07 32.53 23.91
N ASP A 68 -40.23 33.10 24.77
CA ASP A 68 -39.07 32.43 25.35
C ASP A 68 -39.50 31.15 26.11
N ASP A 69 -39.22 29.96 25.59
CA ASP A 69 -39.66 28.67 26.11
C ASP A 69 -38.52 27.92 26.84
N CYS A 70 -38.90 26.95 27.68
CA CYS A 70 -37.99 26.10 28.45
C CYS A 70 -38.39 24.64 28.20
N ILE A 71 -37.63 23.93 27.37
CA ILE A 71 -37.98 22.65 26.80
C ILE A 71 -36.97 21.57 27.22
N PHE A 72 -37.48 20.44 27.73
CA PHE A 72 -36.70 19.25 28.04
C PHE A 72 -37.27 18.08 27.21
N GLY A 73 -36.47 17.48 26.33
CA GLY A 73 -36.83 16.33 25.49
C GLY A 73 -37.11 15.10 26.33
N GLY A 74 -36.13 14.71 27.13
CA GLY A 74 -36.25 13.61 28.06
C GLY A 74 -35.40 12.43 27.64
N GLY A 75 -36.01 11.26 27.50
CA GLY A 75 -35.31 10.10 26.95
C GLY A 75 -35.92 9.69 25.62
N GLY A 76 -35.14 9.05 24.76
CA GLY A 76 -35.58 8.64 23.43
C GLY A 76 -35.19 9.67 22.38
N ASN A 77 -35.40 9.33 21.11
CA ASN A 77 -34.98 10.18 20.00
C ASN A 77 -36.09 11.18 19.68
N ASP A 78 -35.90 12.42 20.10
CA ASP A 78 -36.92 13.47 20.08
C ASP A 78 -36.77 14.40 18.88
N ALA A 79 -37.89 15.03 18.50
CA ALA A 79 -37.91 16.12 17.51
C ALA A 79 -38.46 17.38 18.18
N ILE A 80 -37.60 18.37 18.40
CA ILE A 80 -37.90 19.57 19.19
C ILE A 80 -37.77 20.81 18.29
N PHE A 81 -38.80 21.65 18.32
CA PHE A 81 -38.84 22.94 17.62
C PHE A 81 -39.13 24.05 18.64
N GLY A 82 -38.18 24.95 18.89
CA GLY A 82 -38.33 26.08 19.81
C GLY A 82 -39.39 27.06 19.32
N GLY A 83 -39.15 27.66 18.15
CA GLY A 83 -40.13 28.50 17.44
C GLY A 83 -39.70 29.95 17.41
N LEU A 84 -40.45 30.85 18.06
CA LEU A 84 -40.10 32.27 18.15
C LEU A 84 -39.80 32.61 19.61
N GLY A 85 -38.77 33.39 19.89
CA GLY A 85 -38.41 33.80 21.26
C GLY A 85 -37.06 33.23 21.67
N ASN A 86 -36.55 33.63 22.83
CA ASN A 86 -35.25 33.15 23.32
C ASN A 86 -35.43 31.89 24.15
N ASP A 87 -35.33 30.74 23.51
CA ASP A 87 -35.64 29.44 24.06
C ASP A 87 -34.44 28.83 24.81
N ARG A 88 -34.73 27.93 25.74
CA ARG A 88 -33.75 27.05 26.37
C ARG A 88 -34.18 25.62 26.16
N ILE A 89 -33.36 24.85 25.47
CA ILE A 89 -33.70 23.50 25.02
C ILE A 89 -32.63 22.52 25.46
N TRP A 90 -33.06 21.43 26.10
CA TRP A 90 -32.24 20.27 26.41
C TRP A 90 -32.85 19.04 25.72
N GLY A 91 -32.12 18.36 24.83
CA GLY A 91 -32.53 17.07 24.27
C GLY A 91 -32.54 15.97 25.34
N GLU A 92 -31.50 15.99 26.19
CA GLU A 92 -31.24 15.05 27.28
C GLU A 92 -30.65 13.71 26.79
N ALA A 93 -31.40 12.65 26.54
CA ALA A 93 -30.81 11.36 26.16
C ALA A 93 -31.51 10.70 24.97
N GLY A 94 -30.79 10.45 23.90
CA GLY A 94 -31.31 9.93 22.64
C GLY A 94 -30.56 10.55 21.47
N GLU A 95 -30.85 10.10 20.25
CA GLU A 95 -30.40 10.84 19.06
C GLU A 95 -31.49 11.85 18.71
N ASP A 96 -31.30 13.11 19.08
CA ASP A 96 -32.30 14.16 19.03
C ASP A 96 -32.15 15.05 17.79
N PHE A 97 -33.27 15.57 17.31
CA PHE A 97 -33.32 16.64 16.33
C PHE A 97 -33.87 17.90 17.00
N ILE A 98 -33.08 18.98 17.05
CA ILE A 98 -33.45 20.24 17.70
C ILE A 98 -33.25 21.42 16.76
N ASP A 99 -34.30 22.24 16.61
CA ASP A 99 -34.31 23.49 15.85
C ASP A 99 -34.78 24.62 16.79
N GLY A 100 -33.92 25.57 17.11
CA GLY A 100 -34.20 26.72 17.99
C GLY A 100 -35.24 27.65 17.39
N GLY A 101 -35.03 28.06 16.13
CA GLY A 101 -35.95 28.89 15.38
C GLY A 101 -35.51 30.35 15.34
N ASP A 102 -36.41 31.31 15.56
CA ASP A 102 -36.07 32.73 15.61
C ASP A 102 -35.89 33.16 17.08
N GLY A 103 -34.72 33.61 17.48
CA GLY A 103 -34.44 33.86 18.89
C GLY A 103 -32.96 34.04 19.20
N ASN A 104 -32.65 34.32 20.47
CA ASN A 104 -31.32 34.06 20.98
C ASN A 104 -31.42 32.82 21.87
N ASP A 105 -31.28 31.66 21.25
CA ASP A 105 -31.59 30.38 21.86
C ASP A 105 -30.37 29.80 22.58
N LYS A 106 -30.64 28.92 23.55
CA LYS A 106 -29.62 28.09 24.21
C LYS A 106 -30.01 26.64 24.08
N ILE A 107 -29.21 25.87 23.38
CA ILE A 107 -29.50 24.49 23.03
C ILE A 107 -28.38 23.58 23.54
N TRP A 108 -28.79 22.49 24.18
CA TRP A 108 -27.92 21.41 24.61
C TRP A 108 -28.48 20.09 24.08
N GLY A 109 -27.74 19.39 23.23
CA GLY A 109 -28.16 18.09 22.68
C GLY A 109 -28.32 17.05 23.78
N GLY A 110 -27.21 16.70 24.42
CA GLY A 110 -27.22 15.81 25.58
C GLY A 110 -26.40 14.55 25.33
N GLN A 111 -26.99 13.38 25.48
CA GLN A 111 -26.34 12.10 25.20
C GLN A 111 -26.92 11.47 23.94
N GLY A 112 -26.07 11.18 22.96
CA GLY A 112 -26.44 10.57 21.69
C GLY A 112 -25.90 11.40 20.54
N ASN A 113 -26.08 10.92 19.32
CA ASN A 113 -25.61 11.63 18.14
C ASN A 113 -26.73 12.56 17.66
N ASP A 114 -26.64 13.84 17.99
CA ASP A 114 -27.70 14.82 17.83
C ASP A 114 -27.55 15.66 16.56
N VAL A 115 -28.67 16.24 16.11
CA VAL A 115 -28.70 17.23 15.03
C VAL A 115 -29.32 18.52 15.56
N LEU A 116 -28.50 19.56 15.70
CA LEU A 116 -28.86 20.80 16.37
C LEU A 116 -28.73 22.01 15.43
N ALA A 117 -29.74 22.86 15.41
CA ALA A 117 -29.73 24.14 14.70
C ALA A 117 -30.17 25.29 15.61
N GLY A 118 -29.37 26.36 15.70
CA GLY A 118 -29.73 27.59 16.41
C GLY A 118 -30.86 28.32 15.69
N GLY A 119 -30.62 28.71 14.44
CA GLY A 119 -31.63 29.31 13.59
C GLY A 119 -31.31 30.77 13.26
N THR A 120 -32.16 31.72 13.64
CA THR A 120 -31.87 33.15 13.45
C THR A 120 -31.74 33.87 14.77
N GLY A 121 -30.68 34.67 14.91
CA GLY A 121 -30.39 35.45 16.10
C GLY A 121 -29.08 34.97 16.73
N ARG A 122 -28.77 35.43 17.95
CA ARG A 122 -27.50 35.07 18.61
C ARG A 122 -27.72 33.85 19.49
N ASP A 123 -27.28 32.71 19.00
CA ASP A 123 -27.53 31.42 19.62
C ASP A 123 -26.31 30.89 20.38
N GLU A 124 -26.57 30.00 21.33
CA GLU A 124 -25.58 29.15 21.99
C GLU A 124 -26.00 27.70 21.82
N VAL A 125 -25.33 26.96 20.93
CA VAL A 125 -25.70 25.59 20.56
C VAL A 125 -24.55 24.64 20.89
N LEU A 126 -24.79 23.66 21.76
CA LEU A 126 -23.77 22.72 22.24
C LEU A 126 -24.26 21.26 22.08
N GLY A 127 -23.48 20.44 21.36
CA GLY A 127 -23.75 19.02 21.11
C GLY A 127 -23.83 18.19 22.39
N MET A 128 -22.77 18.26 23.19
CA MET A 128 -22.56 17.54 24.47
C MET A 128 -21.86 16.18 24.31
N GLN A 129 -22.55 15.05 24.38
CA GLN A 129 -21.91 13.72 24.33
C GLN A 129 -22.42 12.93 23.15
N GLY A 130 -21.54 12.60 22.20
CA GLY A 130 -21.88 11.83 21.01
C GLY A 130 -21.22 12.46 19.78
N ASP A 131 -21.32 11.80 18.63
CA ASP A 131 -20.84 12.42 17.38
C ASP A 131 -21.98 13.28 16.80
N ASP A 132 -21.94 14.59 17.05
CA ASP A 132 -23.03 15.54 16.82
C ASP A 132 -22.91 16.32 15.51
N HIS A 133 -24.04 16.86 15.03
CA HIS A 133 -24.10 17.80 13.90
C HIS A 133 -24.74 19.12 14.35
N VAL A 134 -23.91 20.13 14.59
CA VAL A 134 -24.27 21.39 15.23
C VAL A 134 -24.11 22.57 14.26
N THR A 135 -25.19 23.33 14.04
CA THR A 135 -25.18 24.53 13.19
C THR A 135 -25.68 25.76 13.95
N GLY A 136 -24.97 26.89 13.82
CA GLY A 136 -25.34 28.17 14.45
C GLY A 136 -26.53 28.83 13.78
N GLY A 137 -26.39 29.11 12.48
CA GLY A 137 -27.44 29.69 11.67
C GLY A 137 -27.04 31.08 11.17
N THR A 138 -27.89 32.08 11.42
CA THR A 138 -27.58 33.47 11.02
C THR A 138 -27.41 34.36 12.23
N ASP A 139 -26.52 35.34 12.10
CA ASP A 139 -26.04 36.26 13.17
C ASP A 139 -24.88 35.62 13.96
N ASN A 140 -24.43 36.28 15.03
CA ASN A 140 -23.16 35.93 15.67
C ASN A 140 -23.37 34.94 16.81
N ASP A 141 -22.95 33.69 16.60
CA ASP A 141 -23.29 32.55 17.44
C ASP A 141 -22.13 32.03 18.27
N ILE A 142 -22.46 31.18 19.25
CA ILE A 142 -21.53 30.31 19.97
C ILE A 142 -21.95 28.87 19.69
N VAL A 143 -21.12 28.13 18.96
CA VAL A 143 -21.43 26.74 18.59
C VAL A 143 -20.31 25.81 19.04
N GLY A 144 -20.68 24.65 19.58
CA GLY A 144 -19.74 23.70 20.19
C GLY A 144 -20.16 22.25 19.98
N GLY A 145 -19.20 21.38 19.65
CA GLY A 145 -19.41 19.93 19.59
C GLY A 145 -19.44 19.29 20.99
N ASN A 146 -18.39 19.54 21.77
CA ASN A 146 -18.10 18.98 23.10
C ASN A 146 -17.38 17.62 23.06
N GLU A 147 -17.96 16.53 23.56
CA GLU A 147 -17.33 15.20 23.60
C GLU A 147 -17.80 14.38 22.37
N GLY A 148 -16.92 14.10 21.41
CA GLY A 148 -17.34 13.37 20.20
C GLY A 148 -16.45 13.64 19.00
N ASN A 149 -16.73 13.02 17.85
CA ASN A 149 -16.16 13.46 16.58
C ASN A 149 -17.24 14.24 15.83
N ASP A 150 -17.27 15.54 16.05
CA ASP A 150 -18.42 16.37 15.72
C ASP A 150 -18.30 17.03 14.35
N PHE A 151 -19.44 17.40 13.79
CA PHE A 151 -19.54 18.38 12.73
C PHE A 151 -20.12 19.67 13.32
N VAL A 152 -19.35 20.75 13.29
CA VAL A 152 -19.76 22.05 13.86
C VAL A 152 -19.62 23.13 12.79
N ASP A 153 -20.69 23.85 12.48
CA ASP A 153 -20.70 24.93 11.48
C ASP A 153 -21.33 26.21 12.04
N GLY A 154 -20.58 27.31 12.05
CA GLY A 154 -21.08 28.64 12.42
C GLY A 154 -22.10 29.20 11.41
N GLU A 155 -22.07 28.74 10.16
CA GLU A 155 -22.86 29.24 9.04
C GLU A 155 -22.64 30.72 8.70
N ALA A 156 -23.47 31.67 9.14
CA ALA A 156 -23.39 33.07 8.69
C ALA A 156 -23.39 34.05 9.86
N GLY A 157 -22.25 34.63 10.19
CA GLY A 157 -22.11 35.44 11.39
C GLY A 157 -20.66 35.82 11.62
N ASP A 158 -20.39 36.64 12.65
CA ASP A 158 -19.05 36.63 13.25
C ASP A 158 -19.11 35.70 14.47
N ASP A 159 -18.74 34.44 14.28
CA ASP A 159 -19.07 33.33 15.18
C ASP A 159 -17.92 32.94 16.10
N SER A 160 -18.27 32.24 17.19
CA SER A 160 -17.32 31.55 18.07
C SER A 160 -17.59 30.04 17.99
N VAL A 161 -16.73 29.33 17.28
CA VAL A 161 -16.95 27.93 16.90
C VAL A 161 -15.90 27.04 17.60
N TYR A 162 -16.35 25.98 18.26
CA TYR A 162 -15.51 25.09 19.07
C TYR A 162 -15.79 23.62 18.72
N GLY A 163 -14.76 22.82 18.45
CA GLY A 163 -14.88 21.35 18.38
C GLY A 163 -14.97 20.74 19.78
N HIS A 164 -13.95 21.03 20.60
CA HIS A 164 -13.70 20.56 21.97
C HIS A 164 -12.91 19.25 22.09
N GLU A 165 -13.48 18.10 22.43
CA GLU A 165 -12.76 16.84 22.63
C GLU A 165 -13.12 15.85 21.51
N GLY A 166 -12.12 15.40 20.76
CA GLY A 166 -12.26 14.40 19.70
C GLY A 166 -11.81 14.94 18.34
N ASN A 167 -12.04 14.18 17.27
CA ASN A 167 -11.54 14.54 15.94
C ASN A 167 -12.65 15.24 15.15
N ASP A 168 -12.71 16.55 15.23
CA ASP A 168 -13.86 17.33 14.77
C ASP A 168 -13.70 17.86 13.34
N ARG A 169 -14.84 18.14 12.71
CA ARG A 169 -14.92 18.95 11.49
C ARG A 169 -15.58 20.28 11.83
N VAL A 170 -14.78 21.33 11.89
CA VAL A 170 -15.18 22.64 12.40
C VAL A 170 -15.15 23.69 11.27
N PHE A 171 -16.30 24.31 11.01
CA PHE A 171 -16.50 25.31 9.97
C PHE A 171 -16.87 26.65 10.60
N GLY A 172 -16.10 27.69 10.28
CA GLY A 172 -16.39 29.05 10.74
C GLY A 172 -17.56 29.68 9.99
N GLY A 173 -17.75 29.30 8.72
CA GLY A 173 -18.81 29.84 7.88
C GLY A 173 -18.44 31.15 7.18
N VAL A 174 -19.37 32.10 7.13
CA VAL A 174 -19.25 33.40 6.50
C VAL A 174 -19.24 34.50 7.56
N GLY A 175 -18.07 35.10 7.79
CA GLY A 175 -17.94 36.37 8.51
C GLY A 175 -16.56 36.46 9.15
N ASN A 176 -16.43 37.04 10.34
CA ASN A 176 -15.13 37.15 11.03
C ASN A 176 -15.11 36.27 12.27
N ASP A 177 -14.70 35.03 12.09
CA ASP A 177 -14.95 33.98 13.06
C ASP A 177 -13.76 33.75 13.99
N SER A 178 -14.06 33.19 15.15
CA SER A 178 -13.11 32.70 16.14
C SER A 178 -13.27 31.21 16.26
N VAL A 179 -12.42 30.45 15.57
CA VAL A 179 -12.55 29.00 15.45
C VAL A 179 -11.48 28.27 16.25
N ARG A 180 -11.90 27.22 16.98
CA ARG A 180 -11.04 26.28 17.69
C ARG A 180 -11.49 24.86 17.37
N GLY A 181 -10.55 24.00 16.99
CA GLY A 181 -10.77 22.56 16.96
C GLY A 181 -10.90 22.06 18.38
N GLY A 182 -9.80 21.73 19.03
CA GLY A 182 -9.83 21.37 20.43
C GLY A 182 -8.68 20.45 20.79
N ASP A 183 -8.96 19.44 21.61
CA ASP A 183 -8.08 18.29 21.80
C ASP A 183 -8.47 17.22 20.77
N GLY A 184 -7.53 16.74 19.96
CA GLY A 184 -7.81 15.74 18.92
C GLY A 184 -7.14 16.11 17.60
N ASP A 185 -7.42 15.36 16.53
CA ASP A 185 -6.93 15.67 15.19
C ASP A 185 -8.06 16.31 14.38
N ASP A 186 -8.11 17.64 14.33
CA ASP A 186 -9.26 18.38 13.80
C ASP A 186 -9.11 18.82 12.35
N ILE A 187 -10.23 18.92 11.63
CA ILE A 187 -10.31 19.55 10.31
C ILE A 187 -11.07 20.87 10.45
N ILE A 188 -10.36 21.97 10.28
CA ILE A 188 -10.89 23.33 10.42
C ILE A 188 -10.97 23.97 9.04
N SER A 189 -12.15 24.43 8.64
CA SER A 189 -12.35 25.12 7.35
C SER A 189 -13.08 26.44 7.54
N ASP A 190 -12.37 27.52 7.30
CA ASP A 190 -12.92 28.85 7.35
C ASP A 190 -12.07 29.80 6.50
N SER A 191 -12.59 30.14 5.33
CA SER A 191 -11.84 30.85 4.28
C SER A 191 -12.49 32.17 3.85
N VAL A 192 -13.61 32.55 4.47
CA VAL A 192 -14.38 33.76 4.14
C VAL A 192 -14.27 34.74 5.29
N GLY A 193 -13.72 35.93 5.04
CA GLY A 193 -13.58 37.00 6.04
C GLY A 193 -12.20 37.05 6.72
N THR A 194 -12.13 37.66 7.91
CA THR A 194 -10.87 37.88 8.65
C THR A 194 -10.86 37.10 9.96
N ASN A 195 -10.48 35.84 9.86
CA ASN A 195 -10.76 34.85 10.90
C ASN A 195 -9.57 34.61 11.82
N ARG A 196 -9.84 34.09 13.02
CA ARG A 196 -8.85 33.77 14.04
C ARG A 196 -8.92 32.30 14.39
N PHE A 197 -7.81 31.61 14.16
CA PHE A 197 -7.60 30.22 14.56
C PHE A 197 -6.75 30.16 15.82
N PHE A 198 -7.06 29.22 16.71
CA PHE A 198 -6.25 28.95 17.90
C PHE A 198 -5.73 27.52 17.82
N SER A 199 -4.41 27.36 17.70
CA SER A 199 -3.75 26.05 17.74
C SER A 199 -3.84 25.44 19.15
N GLN A 200 -4.16 24.16 19.23
CA GLN A 200 -4.24 23.38 20.46
C GLN A 200 -3.46 22.05 20.30
N PRO A 201 -3.32 21.20 21.33
CA PRO A 201 -2.61 19.92 21.20
C PRO A 201 -3.38 18.96 20.28
N GLY A 202 -2.73 18.50 19.22
CA GLY A 202 -3.40 17.71 18.19
C GLY A 202 -2.58 17.72 16.90
N CYS A 203 -3.00 16.95 15.90
CA CYS A 203 -2.59 17.15 14.51
C CYS A 203 -3.75 17.81 13.76
N ASP A 204 -3.81 19.14 13.79
CA ASP A 204 -4.89 19.92 13.19
C ASP A 204 -4.61 20.29 11.75
N VAL A 205 -5.67 20.33 10.94
CA VAL A 205 -5.63 20.78 9.55
C VAL A 205 -6.54 21.98 9.37
N THR A 206 -5.94 23.16 9.25
CA THR A 206 -6.68 24.41 9.00
C THR A 206 -6.61 24.81 7.53
N ASN A 207 -7.76 24.91 6.87
CA ASN A 207 -7.89 25.27 5.46
C ASN A 207 -6.99 24.42 4.54
N GLY A 208 -6.91 23.12 4.85
CA GLY A 208 -6.08 22.15 4.14
C GLY A 208 -4.58 22.21 4.46
N VAL A 209 -4.15 23.01 5.44
CA VAL A 209 -2.76 23.06 5.90
C VAL A 209 -2.68 22.41 7.28
N ALA A 210 -1.92 21.33 7.37
CA ALA A 210 -1.58 20.65 8.62
C ALA A 210 -0.67 21.53 9.48
N ASP A 211 -0.84 21.45 10.80
CA ASP A 211 0.03 22.12 11.75
C ASP A 211 1.46 21.52 11.80
N SER A 212 2.27 21.96 12.76
CA SER A 212 3.64 21.48 12.91
C SER A 212 3.78 20.20 13.75
N GLU A 213 2.70 19.83 14.42
CA GLU A 213 2.56 18.72 15.34
C GLU A 213 2.19 17.45 14.57
N CYS A 214 1.55 17.61 13.41
CA CYS A 214 1.29 16.57 12.43
C CYS A 214 2.57 15.86 11.94
N PRO A 215 2.52 14.52 11.75
CA PRO A 215 3.61 13.80 11.12
C PRO A 215 3.93 14.36 9.73
N ALA A 216 5.23 14.49 9.43
CA ALA A 216 5.66 14.80 8.07
C ALA A 216 5.17 13.71 7.11
N PRO A 217 4.76 14.08 5.87
CA PRO A 217 4.38 13.07 4.89
C PRO A 217 5.57 12.16 4.58
N THR A 218 5.31 10.90 4.22
CA THR A 218 6.32 10.06 3.60
C THR A 218 6.37 10.35 2.11
N VAL A 219 7.54 10.23 1.50
CA VAL A 219 7.73 10.56 0.08
C VAL A 219 8.45 9.45 -0.66
N ALA A 220 8.09 9.29 -1.93
CA ALA A 220 8.75 8.37 -2.84
C ALA A 220 8.84 8.96 -4.26
N SER A 221 9.77 8.44 -5.04
CA SER A 221 9.87 8.73 -6.46
C SER A 221 10.02 7.43 -7.25
N GLY A 222 9.62 7.42 -8.52
CA GLY A 222 9.70 6.22 -9.33
C GLY A 222 9.34 6.43 -10.79
N ASP A 223 9.42 5.33 -11.54
CA ASP A 223 9.21 5.29 -12.99
C ASP A 223 10.03 6.35 -13.77
N ALA A 224 11.16 6.79 -13.20
CA ALA A 224 11.99 7.84 -13.75
C ALA A 224 12.43 7.50 -15.19
N THR A 225 12.26 8.45 -16.10
CA THR A 225 12.75 8.38 -17.48
C THR A 225 13.90 9.37 -17.65
N GLN A 226 14.30 9.62 -18.90
CA GLN A 226 15.22 10.71 -19.21
C GLN A 226 14.61 12.10 -18.94
N THR A 227 13.28 12.22 -18.98
CA THR A 227 12.60 13.53 -19.00
C THR A 227 11.40 13.62 -18.07
N SER A 228 11.14 12.59 -17.27
CA SER A 228 10.01 12.54 -16.36
C SER A 228 10.29 11.69 -15.12
N VAL A 229 9.47 11.89 -14.08
CA VAL A 229 9.42 11.05 -12.88
C VAL A 229 8.00 11.07 -12.31
N MET A 230 7.59 9.98 -11.67
CA MET A 230 6.41 9.97 -10.81
C MET A 230 6.84 10.26 -9.37
N LEU A 231 6.30 11.33 -8.79
CA LEU A 231 6.43 11.61 -7.36
C LEU A 231 5.20 11.08 -6.64
N LEU A 232 5.41 10.54 -5.44
CA LEU A 232 4.36 10.05 -4.55
C LEU A 232 4.59 10.59 -3.14
N ALA A 233 3.51 10.93 -2.45
CA ALA A 233 3.54 11.25 -1.03
C ALA A 233 2.31 10.69 -0.30
N SER A 234 2.51 10.23 0.92
CA SER A 234 1.45 9.77 1.80
C SER A 234 1.41 10.63 3.07
N THR A 235 0.22 10.95 3.52
CA THR A 235 -0.07 11.71 4.74
C THR A 235 -1.06 10.92 5.58
N THR A 236 -1.06 11.10 6.90
CA THR A 236 -2.01 10.45 7.80
C THR A 236 -3.28 11.27 8.02
N VAL A 237 -3.32 12.52 7.51
CA VAL A 237 -4.44 13.44 7.68
C VAL A 237 -4.91 14.03 6.36
N GLU A 238 -6.21 14.33 6.28
CA GLU A 238 -6.79 15.06 5.15
C GLU A 238 -6.05 16.40 5.00
N SER A 239 -5.42 16.67 3.86
CA SER A 239 -4.58 17.86 3.73
C SER A 239 -4.29 18.21 2.28
N THR A 240 -3.78 19.41 2.03
CA THR A 240 -3.30 19.85 0.73
C THR A 240 -1.79 19.68 0.67
N LEU A 241 -1.33 18.74 -0.16
CA LEU A 241 0.10 18.50 -0.38
C LEU A 241 0.62 19.38 -1.52
N ILE A 242 1.68 20.13 -1.24
CA ILE A 242 2.39 20.92 -2.24
C ILE A 242 3.72 20.25 -2.56
N PHE A 243 3.84 19.73 -3.77
CA PHE A 243 5.07 19.16 -4.33
C PHE A 243 5.87 20.28 -4.99
N THR A 244 7.11 20.47 -4.58
CA THR A 244 8.04 21.44 -5.19
C THR A 244 9.32 20.73 -5.57
N TRP A 245 9.78 20.85 -6.82
CA TRP A 245 11.03 20.22 -7.28
C TRP A 245 12.03 21.26 -7.79
N SER A 246 13.31 20.96 -7.63
CA SER A 246 14.42 21.90 -7.88
C SER A 246 15.70 21.19 -8.30
N ASP A 247 16.67 21.98 -8.76
CA ASP A 247 18.02 21.48 -9.03
C ASP A 247 18.73 20.98 -7.74
N PRO A 248 19.81 20.18 -7.83
CA PRO A 248 20.51 19.62 -6.66
C PRO A 248 21.02 20.61 -5.61
N ASN A 249 21.21 21.87 -5.98
CA ASN A 249 21.69 22.91 -5.08
C ASN A 249 20.55 23.68 -4.40
N LEU A 250 19.29 23.27 -4.61
CA LEU A 250 18.08 23.92 -4.08
C LEU A 250 18.04 25.43 -4.38
N SER A 251 18.63 25.85 -5.51
CA SER A 251 18.90 27.27 -5.74
C SER A 251 17.65 28.06 -6.17
N ALA A 252 16.69 27.39 -6.83
CA ALA A 252 15.31 27.85 -7.06
C ALA A 252 14.38 26.67 -7.42
N PRO A 253 13.07 26.73 -7.11
CA PRO A 253 12.11 25.75 -7.58
C PRO A 253 11.98 25.81 -9.11
N LEU A 254 12.08 24.65 -9.75
CA LEU A 254 11.87 24.47 -11.19
C LEU A 254 10.38 24.30 -11.51
N GLY A 255 9.59 23.82 -10.55
CA GLY A 255 8.15 23.74 -10.66
C GLY A 255 7.50 23.29 -9.36
N GLN A 256 6.17 23.37 -9.35
CA GLN A 256 5.35 22.91 -8.24
C GLN A 256 4.03 22.31 -8.73
N ALA A 257 3.42 21.46 -7.92
CA ALA A 257 2.09 20.92 -8.10
C ALA A 257 1.38 20.78 -6.75
N THR A 258 0.05 20.87 -6.75
CA THR A 258 -0.76 20.77 -5.54
C THR A 258 -1.76 19.63 -5.69
N VAL A 259 -1.88 18.80 -4.66
CA VAL A 259 -2.85 17.69 -4.61
C VAL A 259 -3.62 17.79 -3.29
N VAL A 260 -4.95 17.79 -3.37
CA VAL A 260 -5.81 17.70 -2.20
C VAL A 260 -6.02 16.23 -1.87
N VAL A 261 -5.64 15.84 -0.65
CA VAL A 261 -5.86 14.50 -0.09
C VAL A 261 -7.10 14.56 0.79
N SER A 262 -8.20 14.01 0.30
CA SER A 262 -9.47 13.87 1.04
C SER A 262 -9.67 12.49 1.66
N ASP A 263 -8.79 11.54 1.33
CA ASP A 263 -8.75 10.19 1.91
C ASP A 263 -7.28 9.84 2.14
N PRO A 264 -6.79 9.90 3.41
CA PRO A 264 -5.40 9.57 3.75
C PRO A 264 -4.98 8.15 3.37
N ALA A 265 -5.93 7.23 3.13
CA ALA A 265 -5.63 5.89 2.64
C ALA A 265 -5.25 5.85 1.14
N ILE A 266 -5.25 7.00 0.44
CA ILE A 266 -4.86 7.13 -0.97
C ILE A 266 -3.67 8.08 -1.08
N PRO A 267 -2.45 7.57 -1.36
CA PRO A 267 -1.29 8.41 -1.60
C PRO A 267 -1.48 9.39 -2.77
N ALA A 268 -0.99 10.62 -2.61
CA ALA A 268 -0.98 11.62 -3.66
C ALA A 268 0.14 11.34 -4.67
N LYS A 269 -0.15 11.54 -5.97
CA LYS A 269 0.84 11.35 -7.05
C LYS A 269 0.92 12.55 -7.99
N VAL A 270 2.14 12.87 -8.43
CA VAL A 270 2.43 13.94 -9.39
C VAL A 270 3.38 13.43 -10.46
N MET A 271 2.96 13.45 -11.73
CA MET A 271 3.85 13.23 -12.86
C MET A 271 4.58 14.54 -13.20
N VAL A 272 5.90 14.53 -13.06
CA VAL A 272 6.77 15.64 -13.45
C VAL A 272 7.35 15.34 -14.82
N THR A 273 7.33 16.31 -15.75
CA THR A 273 7.85 16.18 -17.11
C THR A 273 8.77 17.34 -17.48
N GLY A 274 9.50 17.23 -18.59
CA GLY A 274 10.41 18.28 -19.05
C GLY A 274 11.71 18.35 -18.25
N LEU A 275 12.12 17.22 -17.65
CA LEU A 275 13.37 17.11 -16.92
C LEU A 275 14.54 16.87 -17.88
N GLU A 276 15.75 17.19 -17.41
CA GLU A 276 16.99 16.98 -18.15
C GLU A 276 17.51 15.55 -17.91
N PRO A 277 18.03 14.85 -18.93
CA PRO A 277 18.61 13.52 -18.76
C PRO A 277 19.82 13.52 -17.80
N GLY A 278 20.02 12.41 -17.08
CA GLY A 278 21.18 12.16 -16.24
C GLY A 278 21.33 13.11 -15.04
N THR A 279 20.27 13.82 -14.69
CA THR A 279 20.29 14.91 -13.72
C THR A 279 19.70 14.44 -12.40
N ARG A 280 20.38 14.78 -11.30
CA ARG A 280 19.83 14.61 -9.95
C ARG A 280 18.87 15.77 -9.69
N TYR A 281 17.76 15.48 -9.02
CA TYR A 281 16.78 16.48 -8.60
C TYR A 281 16.45 16.27 -7.13
N GLU A 282 16.12 17.36 -6.47
CA GLU A 282 15.61 17.37 -5.10
C GLU A 282 14.16 17.86 -5.14
N TYR A 283 13.30 17.29 -4.31
CA TYR A 283 11.91 17.71 -4.16
C TYR A 283 11.51 17.76 -2.68
N VAL A 284 10.57 18.65 -2.41
CA VAL A 284 9.97 18.85 -1.09
C VAL A 284 8.47 18.72 -1.22
N VAL A 285 7.85 17.95 -0.34
CA VAL A 285 6.41 17.87 -0.21
C VAL A 285 6.02 18.47 1.14
N THR A 286 5.15 19.48 1.12
CA THR A 286 4.68 20.13 2.34
C THR A 286 3.19 19.90 2.52
N ALA A 287 2.80 19.36 3.67
CA ALA A 287 1.43 19.45 4.20
C ALA A 287 1.30 20.56 5.26
N GLY A 288 2.41 21.23 5.59
CA GLY A 288 2.59 22.00 6.82
C GLY A 288 4.02 21.78 7.32
N VAL A 289 4.33 20.51 7.62
CA VAL A 289 5.69 19.98 7.82
C VAL A 289 6.29 19.51 6.48
N PRO A 290 7.56 19.86 6.17
CA PRO A 290 8.22 19.42 4.94
C PRO A 290 8.78 18.00 5.03
N ALA A 291 8.60 17.24 3.95
CA ALA A 291 9.32 16.00 3.68
C ALA A 291 10.19 16.16 2.45
N HIS A 292 11.41 15.63 2.49
CA HIS A 292 12.41 15.79 1.45
C HIS A 292 12.64 14.47 0.72
N GLY A 293 12.76 14.54 -0.59
CA GLY A 293 13.21 13.41 -1.39
C GLY A 293 14.08 13.86 -2.55
N ARG A 294 14.72 12.89 -3.20
CA ARG A 294 15.57 13.10 -4.36
C ARG A 294 15.44 11.94 -5.33
N PHE A 295 15.79 12.20 -6.59
CA PHE A 295 15.82 11.17 -7.63
C PHE A 295 16.85 11.54 -8.70
N ARG A 296 17.13 10.61 -9.60
CA ARG A 296 17.96 10.84 -10.79
C ARG A 296 17.18 10.42 -12.03
N THR A 297 17.17 11.27 -13.06
CA THR A 297 16.67 10.87 -14.39
C THR A 297 17.66 9.97 -15.10
N ALA A 298 17.17 9.08 -15.96
CA ALA A 298 18.02 8.26 -16.79
C ALA A 298 18.94 9.14 -17.67
N PRO A 299 20.22 8.77 -17.88
CA PRO A 299 21.15 9.53 -18.71
C PRO A 299 20.75 9.51 -20.19
N ALA A 300 21.32 10.42 -20.98
CA ALA A 300 21.16 10.43 -22.43
C ALA A 300 21.68 9.13 -23.06
N ASN A 301 21.09 8.70 -24.19
CA ASN A 301 21.35 7.38 -24.80
C ASN A 301 22.83 7.16 -25.21
N ASP A 302 23.56 8.22 -25.49
CA ASP A 302 24.97 8.22 -25.90
C ASP A 302 25.95 8.38 -24.72
N SER A 303 25.45 8.42 -23.48
CA SER A 303 26.27 8.54 -22.29
C SER A 303 26.98 7.23 -21.96
N ASP A 304 28.30 7.28 -21.80
CA ASP A 304 29.11 6.20 -21.24
C ASP A 304 29.37 6.49 -19.76
N ILE A 305 28.57 5.87 -18.88
CA ILE A 305 28.61 6.09 -17.43
C ILE A 305 28.56 4.77 -16.66
N GLY A 306 29.06 4.77 -15.42
CA GLY A 306 28.70 3.71 -14.49
C GLY A 306 27.23 3.82 -14.08
N ILE A 307 26.64 2.69 -13.69
CA ILE A 307 25.29 2.64 -13.13
C ILE A 307 25.33 1.77 -11.88
N ARG A 308 24.55 2.12 -10.85
CA ARG A 308 24.34 1.24 -9.69
C ARG A 308 22.85 1.15 -9.38
N PHE A 309 22.32 -0.06 -9.29
CA PHE A 309 20.92 -0.27 -8.89
C PHE A 309 20.77 -1.44 -7.94
N GLY A 310 19.68 -1.43 -7.18
CA GLY A 310 19.31 -2.51 -6.27
C GLY A 310 18.05 -3.22 -6.73
N VAL A 311 17.90 -4.46 -6.29
CA VAL A 311 16.73 -5.31 -6.58
C VAL A 311 16.43 -6.22 -5.39
N SER A 312 15.13 -6.37 -5.09
CA SER A 312 14.59 -7.39 -4.18
C SER A 312 13.14 -7.70 -4.53
N GLY A 313 12.59 -8.72 -3.89
CA GLY A 313 11.16 -8.96 -3.73
C GLY A 313 10.88 -9.43 -2.30
N ASP A 314 9.66 -9.91 -2.07
CA ASP A 314 9.31 -10.79 -0.96
C ASP A 314 9.53 -10.16 0.44
N TRP A 315 8.55 -9.39 0.89
CA TRP A 315 8.43 -8.98 2.29
C TRP A 315 7.01 -9.03 2.85
N ARG A 316 6.87 -9.73 3.98
CA ARG A 316 5.62 -9.89 4.70
C ARG A 316 5.37 -8.73 5.67
N GLY A 317 4.22 -8.06 5.58
CA GLY A 317 3.87 -6.90 6.41
C GLY A 317 3.92 -7.17 7.92
N GLU A 318 3.56 -8.38 8.35
CA GLU A 318 3.63 -8.84 9.73
C GLU A 318 5.05 -8.98 10.27
N LEU A 319 6.07 -9.06 9.40
CA LEU A 319 7.47 -9.09 9.77
C LEU A 319 8.10 -7.69 9.86
N ALA A 320 7.37 -6.64 9.46
CA ALA A 320 7.85 -5.27 9.57
C ALA A 320 8.27 -4.93 11.03
N PRO A 321 9.27 -4.05 11.24
CA PRO A 321 10.07 -3.34 10.23
C PRO A 321 11.09 -4.27 9.54
N PHE A 322 11.75 -3.80 8.47
CA PHE A 322 12.63 -4.64 7.63
C PHE A 322 14.12 -4.23 7.68
N PRO A 323 14.91 -4.71 8.67
CA PRO A 323 16.33 -4.33 8.80
C PRO A 323 17.21 -4.72 7.61
N ALA A 324 16.84 -5.73 6.82
CA ALA A 324 17.58 -6.13 5.62
C ALA A 324 17.70 -4.98 4.60
N ALA A 325 16.71 -4.07 4.56
CA ALA A 325 16.64 -2.94 3.65
C ALA A 325 17.37 -1.67 4.15
N ARG A 326 17.81 -1.64 5.42
CA ARG A 326 18.21 -0.38 6.08
C ARG A 326 19.44 0.31 5.48
N ASN A 327 20.30 -0.46 4.80
CA ASN A 327 21.50 0.10 4.19
C ASN A 327 21.23 0.68 2.79
N ILE A 328 20.08 0.41 2.14
CA ILE A 328 19.78 0.80 0.75
C ILE A 328 19.99 2.31 0.54
N ALA A 329 19.44 3.16 1.41
CA ALA A 329 19.55 4.62 1.28
C ALA A 329 21.01 5.12 1.28
N SER A 330 21.90 4.42 1.99
CA SER A 330 23.33 4.77 2.09
C SER A 330 24.14 4.36 0.85
N ARG A 331 23.57 3.56 -0.06
CA ARG A 331 24.25 3.02 -1.23
C ARG A 331 24.32 3.96 -2.43
N ASP A 332 23.57 5.07 -2.37
CA ASP A 332 23.49 6.09 -3.45
C ASP A 332 23.18 5.47 -4.81
N LEU A 333 22.16 4.61 -4.85
CA LEU A 333 21.71 3.93 -6.06
C LEU A 333 21.11 4.93 -7.06
N ASP A 334 21.21 4.61 -8.35
CA ASP A 334 20.50 5.33 -9.40
C ASP A 334 19.00 4.98 -9.38
N PHE A 335 18.68 3.70 -9.10
CA PHE A 335 17.31 3.24 -8.89
C PHE A 335 17.25 1.94 -8.07
N PHE A 336 16.06 1.58 -7.60
CA PHE A 336 15.75 0.31 -6.95
C PHE A 336 14.57 -0.38 -7.64
N VAL A 337 14.59 -1.71 -7.72
CA VAL A 337 13.55 -2.51 -8.38
C VAL A 337 12.88 -3.43 -7.36
N THR A 338 11.55 -3.48 -7.36
CA THR A 338 10.75 -4.44 -6.61
C THR A 338 10.10 -5.44 -7.56
N LEU A 339 10.38 -6.73 -7.33
CA LEU A 339 9.94 -7.82 -8.20
C LEU A 339 8.65 -8.51 -7.71
N GLY A 340 7.85 -7.83 -6.89
CA GLY A 340 6.58 -8.35 -6.37
C GLY A 340 6.67 -8.81 -4.92
N ASP A 341 5.57 -9.39 -4.44
CA ASP A 341 5.42 -9.92 -3.07
C ASP A 341 5.69 -8.90 -1.98
N THR A 342 5.14 -7.71 -2.19
CA THR A 342 5.40 -6.55 -1.36
C THR A 342 4.36 -6.34 -0.26
N ILE A 343 3.30 -7.15 -0.22
CA ILE A 343 2.21 -7.00 0.78
C ILE A 343 1.70 -8.30 1.39
N TYR A 344 1.76 -9.44 0.69
CA TYR A 344 1.14 -10.70 1.13
C TYR A 344 -0.33 -10.51 1.54
N ALA A 345 -1.14 -10.10 0.55
CA ALA A 345 -2.56 -9.79 0.71
C ALA A 345 -3.38 -10.97 1.25
N ASP A 346 -2.85 -12.17 1.13
CA ASP A 346 -3.38 -13.49 1.45
C ASP A 346 -2.75 -14.11 2.72
N TYR A 347 -2.09 -13.28 3.53
CA TYR A 347 -1.65 -13.65 4.87
C TYR A 347 -2.19 -12.70 5.94
N PRO A 348 -2.64 -13.23 7.09
CA PRO A 348 -3.02 -12.42 8.24
C PRO A 348 -1.84 -11.59 8.75
N SER A 349 -2.16 -10.38 9.18
CA SER A 349 -1.21 -9.40 9.66
C SER A 349 -1.79 -8.58 10.82
N PRO A 350 -0.95 -7.90 11.63
CA PRO A 350 -1.45 -7.05 12.71
C PRO A 350 -2.49 -6.00 12.28
N ASP A 351 -2.30 -5.39 11.11
CA ASP A 351 -3.17 -4.32 10.62
C ASP A 351 -4.40 -4.87 9.86
N LEU A 352 -4.30 -6.09 9.31
CA LEU A 352 -5.41 -6.83 8.73
C LEU A 352 -5.37 -8.30 9.17
N ASN A 353 -6.13 -8.64 10.21
CA ASN A 353 -6.23 -10.01 10.74
C ASN A 353 -7.25 -10.85 9.93
N GLN A 354 -7.01 -10.99 8.63
CA GLN A 354 -7.78 -11.80 7.70
C GLN A 354 -6.85 -12.69 6.89
N PRO A 355 -7.28 -13.91 6.51
CA PRO A 355 -6.49 -14.78 5.65
C PRO A 355 -6.40 -14.28 4.20
N GLN A 356 -7.19 -13.29 3.80
CA GLN A 356 -7.19 -12.74 2.45
C GLN A 356 -7.85 -11.35 2.46
N ALA A 357 -7.19 -10.37 1.84
CA ALA A 357 -7.79 -9.10 1.45
C ALA A 357 -8.70 -9.31 0.24
N LEU A 358 -9.94 -8.82 0.31
CA LEU A 358 -10.96 -9.01 -0.72
C LEU A 358 -11.41 -7.69 -1.33
N THR A 359 -11.52 -6.66 -0.47
CA THR A 359 -11.97 -5.32 -0.85
C THR A 359 -10.77 -4.40 -1.11
N LEU A 360 -10.97 -3.37 -1.94
CA LEU A 360 -9.95 -2.35 -2.16
C LEU A 360 -9.42 -1.73 -0.85
N GLY A 361 -10.29 -1.50 0.13
CA GLY A 361 -9.88 -0.98 1.44
C GLY A 361 -8.92 -1.91 2.18
N GLU A 362 -9.14 -3.22 2.13
CA GLU A 362 -8.26 -4.22 2.75
C GLU A 362 -6.90 -4.29 2.06
N PHE A 363 -6.85 -4.22 0.71
CA PHE A 363 -5.58 -4.13 -0.01
C PHE A 363 -4.81 -2.85 0.33
N ARG A 364 -5.49 -1.72 0.50
CA ARG A 364 -4.87 -0.47 0.95
C ARG A 364 -4.29 -0.60 2.36
N ILE A 365 -4.98 -1.25 3.28
CA ILE A 365 -4.46 -1.54 4.63
C ILE A 365 -3.15 -2.34 4.54
N LYS A 366 -3.11 -3.38 3.71
CA LYS A 366 -1.90 -4.22 3.53
C LYS A 366 -0.71 -3.43 2.94
N HIS A 367 -0.95 -2.54 1.98
CA HIS A 367 0.11 -1.63 1.52
C HIS A 367 0.53 -0.63 2.59
N ASN A 368 -0.43 -0.06 3.32
CA ASN A 368 -0.13 0.93 4.35
C ASN A 368 0.70 0.33 5.50
N GLU A 369 0.41 -0.91 5.89
CA GLU A 369 1.19 -1.67 6.88
C GLU A 369 2.68 -1.70 6.53
N VAL A 370 3.01 -2.02 5.28
CA VAL A 370 4.38 -2.21 4.79
C VAL A 370 5.16 -0.90 4.74
N TYR A 371 4.47 0.22 4.47
CA TYR A 371 5.08 1.52 4.28
C TYR A 371 4.92 2.47 5.47
N SER A 372 4.32 2.01 6.56
CA SER A 372 4.16 2.75 7.81
C SER A 372 5.24 2.40 8.83
N PRO A 373 5.53 3.29 9.79
CA PRO A 373 6.43 2.98 10.89
C PRO A 373 5.90 1.84 11.77
N ARG A 374 6.74 0.86 12.09
CA ARG A 374 6.47 -0.17 13.10
C ARG A 374 7.63 -0.26 14.09
N ALA A 375 7.30 -0.34 15.38
CA ALA A 375 8.27 -0.28 16.46
C ALA A 375 9.21 0.96 16.37
N GLY A 376 8.68 2.09 15.90
CA GLY A 376 9.42 3.35 15.74
C GLY A 376 10.38 3.37 14.54
N LEU A 377 10.28 2.42 13.61
CA LEU A 377 11.14 2.32 12.43
C LEU A 377 10.31 2.17 11.16
N ASN A 378 10.70 2.91 10.12
CA ASN A 378 10.26 2.69 8.74
C ASN A 378 11.49 2.53 7.87
N THR A 379 11.94 1.30 7.67
CA THR A 379 13.23 1.01 7.01
C THR A 379 13.20 1.27 5.50
N LEU A 380 12.01 1.37 4.91
CA LEU A 380 11.85 1.67 3.49
C LEU A 380 11.69 3.18 3.22
N ALA A 381 11.27 3.99 4.20
CA ALA A 381 11.05 5.43 4.02
C ALA A 381 12.29 6.15 3.45
N ASP A 382 13.45 5.99 4.08
CA ASP A 382 14.68 6.65 3.62
C ASP A 382 15.10 6.17 2.23
N ALA A 383 14.92 4.88 1.93
CA ALA A 383 15.26 4.29 0.65
C ALA A 383 14.33 4.78 -0.48
N ARG A 384 13.03 4.93 -0.19
CA ARG A 384 12.02 5.47 -1.11
C ARG A 384 12.16 6.97 -1.33
N ALA A 385 12.57 7.71 -0.30
CA ALA A 385 12.82 9.15 -0.40
C ALA A 385 14.13 9.47 -1.15
N SER A 386 15.12 8.57 -1.13
CA SER A 386 16.48 8.88 -1.61
C SER A 386 16.84 8.38 -3.01
N THR A 387 16.00 7.54 -3.61
CA THR A 387 16.25 6.81 -4.87
C THR A 387 14.94 6.62 -5.62
N ALA A 388 14.96 6.53 -6.96
CA ALA A 388 13.78 6.21 -7.75
C ALA A 388 13.46 4.71 -7.73
N TRP A 389 12.18 4.35 -7.60
CA TRP A 389 11.71 2.96 -7.53
C TRP A 389 11.00 2.54 -8.82
N PHE A 390 11.24 1.30 -9.23
CA PHE A 390 10.49 0.61 -10.28
C PHE A 390 9.85 -0.62 -9.66
N ALA A 391 8.60 -0.89 -9.99
CA ALA A 391 7.82 -1.95 -9.36
C ALA A 391 7.00 -2.71 -10.39
N THR A 392 6.96 -4.02 -10.22
CA THR A 392 5.98 -4.92 -10.86
C THR A 392 5.31 -5.76 -9.76
N ILE A 393 4.24 -6.46 -10.12
CA ILE A 393 3.57 -7.39 -9.21
C ILE A 393 4.17 -8.78 -9.36
N ASP A 394 4.04 -9.57 -8.31
CA ASP A 394 3.96 -11.01 -8.39
C ASP A 394 2.57 -11.50 -7.90
N ASP A 395 2.45 -12.65 -7.26
CA ASP A 395 1.14 -13.20 -6.92
C ASP A 395 0.55 -12.60 -5.64
N HIS A 396 1.37 -12.40 -4.61
CA HIS A 396 0.93 -11.99 -3.28
C HIS A 396 0.44 -10.53 -3.20
N GLU A 397 0.55 -9.76 -4.28
CA GLU A 397 -0.23 -8.53 -4.48
C GLU A 397 -1.74 -8.78 -4.63
N VAL A 398 -2.14 -10.00 -4.95
CA VAL A 398 -3.54 -10.44 -5.07
C VAL A 398 -3.80 -11.67 -4.22
N THR A 399 -3.22 -12.83 -4.56
CA THR A 399 -3.33 -14.11 -3.85
C THR A 399 -2.36 -15.13 -4.45
N ASP A 400 -1.70 -15.95 -3.61
CA ASP A 400 -0.74 -17.03 -3.95
C ASP A 400 -0.95 -17.71 -5.31
N ASP A 401 0.07 -17.95 -6.13
CA ASP A 401 0.02 -18.80 -7.33
C ASP A 401 -1.06 -18.45 -8.40
N PHE A 402 -1.66 -17.25 -8.41
CA PHE A 402 -2.73 -16.96 -9.39
C PHE A 402 -2.19 -16.88 -10.84
N ALA A 403 -3.02 -17.25 -11.82
CA ALA A 403 -2.68 -17.18 -13.24
C ALA A 403 -3.60 -16.20 -13.98
N GLY A 404 -3.20 -14.94 -14.09
CA GLY A 404 -4.08 -13.85 -14.53
C GLY A 404 -4.70 -14.04 -15.92
N GLY A 405 -4.01 -14.73 -16.83
CA GLY A 405 -4.48 -15.05 -18.19
C GLY A 405 -5.34 -16.31 -18.29
N ALA A 406 -5.60 -17.02 -17.19
CA ALA A 406 -6.48 -18.17 -17.12
C ALA A 406 -7.94 -17.76 -16.87
N ALA A 407 -8.90 -18.64 -17.18
CA ALA A 407 -10.32 -18.38 -16.90
C ALA A 407 -10.60 -18.44 -15.38
N PRO A 408 -11.47 -17.59 -14.81
CA PRO A 408 -11.77 -17.61 -13.37
C PRO A 408 -12.21 -18.97 -12.83
N SER A 409 -12.82 -19.83 -13.66
CA SER A 409 -13.21 -21.19 -13.29
C SER A 409 -12.06 -22.18 -13.09
N SER A 410 -10.82 -21.86 -13.51
CA SER A 410 -9.65 -22.73 -13.28
C SER A 410 -9.15 -22.66 -11.84
N ASP A 411 -9.52 -21.62 -11.09
CA ASP A 411 -9.10 -21.39 -9.72
C ASP A 411 -10.33 -21.16 -8.83
N SER A 412 -10.49 -21.99 -7.80
CA SER A 412 -11.62 -21.89 -6.88
C SER A 412 -11.73 -20.55 -6.14
N ARG A 413 -10.62 -19.82 -5.98
CA ARG A 413 -10.58 -18.49 -5.35
C ARG A 413 -11.20 -17.42 -6.24
N PHE A 414 -11.15 -17.60 -7.55
CA PHE A 414 -11.68 -16.68 -8.54
C PHE A 414 -13.03 -17.12 -9.12
N ALA A 415 -13.43 -18.39 -8.93
CA ALA A 415 -14.60 -19.00 -9.57
C ALA A 415 -15.94 -18.29 -9.29
N ALA A 416 -16.03 -17.48 -8.24
CA ALA A 416 -17.21 -16.69 -7.90
C ALA A 416 -17.28 -15.31 -8.59
N TYR A 417 -16.17 -14.84 -9.18
CA TYR A 417 -16.08 -13.53 -9.80
C TYR A 417 -16.36 -13.58 -11.30
N GLU A 418 -16.90 -12.49 -11.83
CA GLU A 418 -17.16 -12.35 -13.27
C GLU A 418 -15.88 -11.93 -14.01
N GLY A 419 -15.69 -12.43 -15.24
CA GLY A 419 -14.52 -12.13 -16.07
C GLY A 419 -14.30 -13.16 -17.17
N ALA A 420 -13.61 -12.78 -18.24
CA ALA A 420 -13.13 -13.75 -19.23
C ALA A 420 -11.83 -14.41 -18.75
N HIS A 421 -10.98 -13.63 -18.06
CA HIS A 421 -9.76 -14.08 -17.40
C HIS A 421 -9.73 -13.64 -15.93
N ILE A 422 -8.83 -14.22 -15.12
CA ILE A 422 -8.64 -13.86 -13.72
C ILE A 422 -8.32 -12.36 -13.56
N HIS A 423 -7.53 -11.79 -14.47
CA HIS A 423 -7.24 -10.35 -14.43
C HIS A 423 -8.44 -9.42 -14.73
N ASP A 424 -9.59 -9.97 -15.12
CA ASP A 424 -10.84 -9.23 -15.29
C ASP A 424 -11.65 -9.14 -13.99
N THR A 425 -11.31 -9.95 -12.99
CA THR A 425 -12.11 -10.12 -11.79
C THR A 425 -11.98 -8.94 -10.82
N GLU A 426 -13.01 -8.72 -10.00
CA GLU A 426 -12.99 -7.68 -8.97
C GLU A 426 -11.82 -7.87 -7.98
N LEU A 427 -11.52 -9.11 -7.59
CA LEU A 427 -10.42 -9.41 -6.68
C LEU A 427 -9.06 -8.94 -7.23
N PHE A 428 -8.73 -9.33 -8.47
CA PHE A 428 -7.49 -8.89 -9.13
C PHE A 428 -7.46 -7.37 -9.32
N THR A 429 -8.56 -6.78 -9.79
CA THR A 429 -8.61 -5.34 -10.08
C THR A 429 -8.49 -4.49 -8.81
N ASN A 430 -8.99 -4.97 -7.66
CA ASN A 430 -8.77 -4.33 -6.36
C ASN A 430 -7.30 -4.37 -5.95
N GLY A 431 -6.64 -5.53 -6.01
CA GLY A 431 -5.22 -5.68 -5.68
C GLY A 431 -4.32 -4.82 -6.57
N LEU A 432 -4.50 -4.91 -7.89
CA LEU A 432 -3.72 -4.12 -8.84
C LEU A 432 -3.97 -2.61 -8.70
N ARG A 433 -5.19 -2.19 -8.38
CA ARG A 433 -5.50 -0.77 -8.14
C ARG A 433 -4.74 -0.25 -6.92
N ALA A 434 -4.77 -0.97 -5.80
CA ALA A 434 -4.03 -0.58 -4.60
C ALA A 434 -2.51 -0.55 -4.88
N PHE A 435 -1.99 -1.51 -5.64
CA PHE A 435 -0.60 -1.52 -6.08
C PHE A 435 -0.22 -0.25 -6.86
N TYR A 436 -1.05 0.19 -7.81
CA TYR A 436 -0.84 1.48 -8.52
C TYR A 436 -0.95 2.70 -7.59
N GLU A 437 -1.82 2.67 -6.58
CA GLU A 437 -2.00 3.77 -5.63
C GLU A 437 -0.74 3.95 -4.75
N TYR A 438 -0.12 2.85 -4.30
CA TYR A 438 0.98 2.87 -3.31
C TYR A 438 2.40 2.83 -3.90
N ASN A 439 2.52 2.63 -5.22
CA ASN A 439 3.80 2.67 -5.92
C ASN A 439 3.89 3.90 -6.84
N PRO A 440 5.06 4.57 -6.91
CA PRO A 440 5.30 5.73 -7.79
C PRO A 440 5.50 5.26 -9.24
N ILE A 441 4.47 4.63 -9.81
CA ILE A 441 4.44 4.11 -11.16
C ILE A 441 3.39 4.83 -12.01
N GLU A 442 3.70 5.00 -13.29
CA GLU A 442 2.79 5.55 -14.28
C GLU A 442 1.71 4.51 -14.64
N THR A 443 0.46 4.96 -14.83
CA THR A 443 -0.61 4.09 -15.32
C THR A 443 -0.54 4.01 -16.85
N LEU A 444 -0.06 2.88 -17.36
CA LEU A 444 -0.02 2.56 -18.78
C LEU A 444 -1.02 1.46 -19.12
N SER A 445 -1.41 1.36 -20.39
CA SER A 445 -2.24 0.27 -20.89
C SER A 445 -1.77 -0.21 -22.25
N TYR A 446 -1.97 -1.50 -22.53
CA TYR A 446 -1.75 -2.06 -23.85
C TYR A 446 -2.75 -1.46 -24.85
N GLY A 447 -2.25 -1.15 -26.05
CA GLY A 447 -3.09 -0.71 -27.16
C GLY A 447 -3.85 -1.87 -27.81
N SER A 448 -4.08 -1.77 -29.11
CA SER A 448 -4.69 -2.84 -29.90
C SER A 448 -3.67 -3.96 -30.17
N THR A 449 -3.66 -4.99 -29.32
CA THR A 449 -2.79 -6.18 -29.49
C THR A 449 -3.41 -7.25 -30.37
N GLY A 450 -4.73 -7.23 -30.58
CA GLY A 450 -5.45 -8.30 -31.29
C GLY A 450 -5.71 -9.54 -30.43
N ASP A 451 -5.29 -9.52 -29.16
CA ASP A 451 -5.50 -10.56 -28.17
C ASP A 451 -6.32 -10.00 -27.00
N ALA A 452 -7.48 -10.60 -26.73
CA ALA A 452 -8.38 -10.15 -25.66
C ALA A 452 -7.76 -10.26 -24.26
N ARG A 453 -6.73 -11.12 -24.08
CA ARG A 453 -5.97 -11.26 -22.84
C ARG A 453 -5.15 -10.01 -22.52
N THR A 454 -4.66 -9.29 -23.51
CA THR A 454 -3.76 -8.13 -23.30
C THR A 454 -4.37 -6.81 -23.75
N GLN A 455 -5.27 -6.81 -24.74
CA GLN A 455 -5.80 -5.59 -25.35
C GLN A 455 -6.53 -4.71 -24.34
N GLY A 456 -6.08 -3.46 -24.21
CA GLY A 456 -6.67 -2.48 -23.28
C GLY A 456 -6.41 -2.77 -21.81
N LYS A 457 -5.60 -3.78 -21.47
CA LYS A 457 -5.25 -4.12 -20.10
C LYS A 457 -4.15 -3.22 -19.55
N PRO A 458 -4.08 -3.05 -18.21
CA PRO A 458 -2.94 -2.39 -17.58
C PRO A 458 -1.62 -2.98 -18.06
N LYS A 459 -0.62 -2.12 -18.25
CA LYS A 459 0.70 -2.50 -18.73
C LYS A 459 1.72 -2.16 -17.65
N LEU A 460 2.22 -3.18 -16.95
CA LEU A 460 3.33 -3.04 -15.99
C LEU A 460 4.70 -3.14 -16.66
N TYR A 461 4.79 -3.72 -17.86
CA TYR A 461 6.04 -3.77 -18.63
C TYR A 461 6.70 -2.39 -18.76
N ARG A 462 7.98 -2.26 -18.39
CA ARG A 462 8.78 -1.04 -18.54
C ARG A 462 10.11 -1.33 -19.21
N THR A 463 10.52 -0.45 -20.12
CA THR A 463 11.90 -0.38 -20.60
C THR A 463 12.56 0.91 -20.18
N ARG A 464 13.83 0.85 -19.77
CA ARG A 464 14.66 2.03 -19.49
C ARG A 464 16.06 1.81 -20.03
N ARG A 465 16.64 2.86 -20.60
CA ARG A 465 18.00 2.88 -21.12
C ARG A 465 18.85 3.82 -20.27
N TYR A 466 20.04 3.35 -19.89
CA TYR A 466 21.01 4.07 -19.09
C TYR A 466 22.28 4.26 -19.91
N GLY A 467 22.17 5.08 -20.96
CA GLY A 467 23.26 5.35 -21.88
C GLY A 467 23.65 4.13 -22.71
N THR A 468 24.95 3.90 -22.87
CA THR A 468 25.50 2.70 -23.53
C THR A 468 25.76 1.56 -22.54
N SER A 469 25.61 1.80 -21.25
CA SER A 469 25.99 0.85 -20.20
C SER A 469 24.95 -0.22 -19.97
N ALA A 470 23.66 0.16 -19.90
CA ALA A 470 22.60 -0.78 -19.60
C ALA A 470 21.26 -0.44 -20.23
N ALA A 471 20.45 -1.48 -20.44
CA ALA A 471 19.01 -1.40 -20.63
C ALA A 471 18.33 -2.36 -19.66
N THR A 472 17.21 -1.95 -19.07
CA THR A 472 16.38 -2.78 -18.19
C THR A 472 15.03 -3.03 -18.82
N PHE A 473 14.51 -4.24 -18.66
CA PHE A 473 13.22 -4.70 -19.14
C PHE A 473 12.46 -5.30 -17.95
N LEU A 474 11.61 -4.51 -17.31
CA LEU A 474 10.79 -4.94 -16.17
C LEU A 474 9.52 -5.59 -16.69
N LEU A 475 9.33 -6.87 -16.36
CA LEU A 475 8.26 -7.71 -16.89
C LEU A 475 7.10 -7.86 -15.90
N ASP A 476 5.94 -8.21 -16.44
CA ASP A 476 4.77 -8.70 -15.71
C ASP A 476 4.61 -10.19 -16.00
N ALA A 477 4.94 -11.05 -15.02
CA ALA A 477 4.86 -12.49 -15.21
C ALA A 477 3.52 -13.09 -14.76
N ARG A 478 2.65 -12.35 -14.04
CA ARG A 478 1.42 -12.90 -13.44
C ARG A 478 0.15 -12.52 -14.18
N THR A 479 0.04 -11.30 -14.70
CA THR A 479 -1.23 -10.80 -15.25
C THR A 479 -1.70 -11.59 -16.47
N PHE A 480 -0.79 -12.10 -17.30
CA PHE A 480 -1.15 -12.70 -18.60
C PHE A 480 -0.78 -14.18 -18.74
N ARG A 481 -0.22 -14.82 -17.72
CA ARG A 481 0.18 -16.23 -17.79
C ARG A 481 -1.02 -17.18 -17.86
N ASP A 482 -0.84 -18.29 -18.55
CA ASP A 482 -1.78 -19.42 -18.49
C ASP A 482 -1.72 -20.12 -17.14
N GLN A 483 -2.70 -20.98 -16.85
CA GLN A 483 -2.68 -21.81 -15.64
C GLN A 483 -1.41 -22.67 -15.57
N GLY A 484 -0.80 -22.73 -14.38
CA GLY A 484 0.31 -23.63 -14.07
C GLY A 484 -0.05 -25.11 -14.33
N LEU A 485 0.96 -25.93 -14.64
CA LEU A 485 0.74 -27.36 -14.85
C LEU A 485 0.41 -28.08 -13.53
N PRO A 486 -0.23 -29.26 -13.57
CA PRO A 486 -0.29 -30.12 -12.41
C PRO A 486 1.12 -30.39 -11.85
N ALA A 487 1.31 -30.13 -10.55
CA ALA A 487 2.61 -30.28 -9.90
C ALA A 487 3.10 -31.74 -9.92
N VAL A 488 4.41 -31.93 -10.02
CA VAL A 488 5.07 -33.22 -9.78
C VAL A 488 5.09 -33.45 -8.27
N ALA A 489 4.19 -34.29 -7.77
CA ALA A 489 4.03 -34.54 -6.34
C ALA A 489 5.04 -35.58 -5.80
N ASP A 490 5.41 -36.55 -6.64
CA ASP A 490 6.40 -37.58 -6.31
C ASP A 490 7.63 -37.42 -7.24
N PRO A 491 8.79 -36.97 -6.71
CA PRO A 491 10.01 -36.79 -7.51
C PRO A 491 10.63 -38.12 -7.97
N PHE A 492 10.06 -39.27 -7.59
CA PHE A 492 10.48 -40.59 -8.06
C PHE A 492 9.50 -41.20 -9.07
N ASP A 493 8.34 -40.58 -9.30
CA ASP A 493 7.37 -41.03 -10.30
C ASP A 493 7.75 -40.55 -11.70
N SER A 494 8.50 -41.39 -12.40
CA SER A 494 8.91 -41.15 -13.79
C SER A 494 7.74 -40.82 -14.74
N SER A 495 6.51 -41.26 -14.47
CA SER A 495 5.35 -40.94 -15.31
C SER A 495 4.86 -39.52 -15.09
N GLN A 496 4.84 -39.05 -13.83
CA GLN A 496 4.50 -37.65 -13.52
C GLN A 496 5.55 -36.70 -14.08
N ILE A 497 6.83 -37.01 -13.85
CA ILE A 497 7.96 -36.22 -14.33
C ILE A 497 7.91 -36.10 -15.86
N PHE A 498 7.80 -37.23 -16.57
CA PHE A 498 7.73 -37.21 -18.02
C PHE A 498 6.49 -36.47 -18.54
N GLY A 499 5.34 -36.64 -17.88
CA GLY A 499 4.12 -35.92 -18.20
C GLY A 499 4.30 -34.40 -18.09
N PHE A 500 4.88 -33.93 -16.97
CA PHE A 500 5.18 -32.52 -16.74
C PHE A 500 6.12 -31.96 -17.83
N LEU A 501 7.26 -32.64 -18.07
CA LEU A 501 8.23 -32.20 -19.06
C LEU A 501 7.61 -32.09 -20.47
N VAL A 502 6.79 -33.06 -20.88
CA VAL A 502 6.12 -33.00 -22.19
C VAL A 502 5.09 -31.87 -22.24
N SER A 503 4.27 -31.70 -21.21
CA SER A 503 3.26 -30.64 -21.16
C SER A 503 3.84 -29.23 -21.05
N SER A 504 5.03 -29.07 -20.48
CA SER A 504 5.72 -27.77 -20.40
C SER A 504 6.19 -27.25 -21.76
N PHE A 505 6.38 -28.15 -22.73
CA PHE A 505 6.75 -27.83 -24.11
C PHE A 505 5.54 -27.61 -25.04
N ASP A 506 4.32 -27.47 -24.51
CA ASP A 506 3.18 -27.03 -25.32
C ASP A 506 3.38 -25.56 -25.77
N PRO A 507 3.55 -25.28 -27.07
CA PRO A 507 3.83 -23.94 -27.57
C PRO A 507 2.63 -22.99 -27.49
N SER A 508 1.45 -23.48 -27.08
CA SER A 508 0.29 -22.62 -26.85
C SER A 508 0.26 -22.00 -25.45
N ARG A 509 1.11 -22.47 -24.53
CA ARG A 509 1.20 -21.95 -23.16
C ARG A 509 2.15 -20.77 -23.09
N THR A 510 1.78 -19.76 -22.30
CA THR A 510 2.56 -18.54 -22.15
C THR A 510 2.64 -18.09 -20.69
N MET A 511 3.79 -17.53 -20.31
CA MET A 511 4.03 -16.81 -19.06
C MET A 511 3.72 -15.32 -19.25
N LEU A 512 4.28 -14.71 -20.31
CA LEU A 512 4.24 -13.26 -20.49
C LEU A 512 3.01 -12.76 -21.26
N GLY A 513 2.32 -13.63 -21.98
CA GLY A 513 1.41 -13.27 -23.06
C GLY A 513 2.18 -12.87 -24.33
N ALA A 514 1.59 -13.14 -25.50
CA ALA A 514 2.25 -12.90 -26.79
C ALA A 514 2.67 -11.44 -27.00
N ALA A 515 1.82 -10.48 -26.62
CA ALA A 515 2.11 -9.06 -26.82
C ALA A 515 3.34 -8.57 -26.05
N GLN A 516 3.51 -9.02 -24.80
CA GLN A 516 4.67 -8.65 -23.99
C GLN A 516 5.93 -9.39 -24.44
N LEU A 517 5.82 -10.68 -24.77
CA LEU A 517 6.96 -11.46 -25.28
C LEU A 517 7.53 -10.87 -26.57
N GLU A 518 6.68 -10.55 -27.55
CA GLU A 518 7.09 -9.92 -28.81
C GLU A 518 7.73 -8.54 -28.59
N GLU A 519 7.23 -7.79 -27.60
CA GLU A 519 7.80 -6.50 -27.22
C GLU A 519 9.16 -6.65 -26.54
N LEU A 520 9.34 -7.63 -25.64
CA LEU A 520 10.63 -7.95 -25.02
C LEU A 520 11.67 -8.38 -26.07
N GLU A 521 11.34 -9.31 -26.96
CA GLU A 521 12.25 -9.77 -28.02
C GLU A 521 12.69 -8.60 -28.91
N ARG A 522 11.75 -7.74 -29.30
CA ARG A 522 12.05 -6.54 -30.09
C ARG A 522 12.96 -5.57 -29.32
N ASP A 523 12.66 -5.29 -28.06
CA ASP A 523 13.38 -4.27 -27.31
C ASP A 523 14.80 -4.75 -26.93
N LEU A 524 14.99 -6.05 -26.69
CA LEU A 524 16.32 -6.67 -26.56
C LEU A 524 17.13 -6.53 -27.85
N LEU A 525 16.52 -6.77 -29.01
CA LEU A 525 17.17 -6.61 -30.31
C LEU A 525 17.54 -5.14 -30.58
N VAL A 526 16.67 -4.20 -30.21
CA VAL A 526 16.95 -2.75 -30.30
C VAL A 526 18.14 -2.40 -29.40
N ALA A 527 18.15 -2.82 -28.13
CA ALA A 527 19.26 -2.54 -27.23
C ALA A 527 20.59 -3.10 -27.74
N GLN A 528 20.59 -4.32 -28.29
CA GLN A 528 21.76 -4.91 -28.95
C GLN A 528 22.21 -4.07 -30.16
N ALA A 529 21.30 -3.72 -31.05
CA ALA A 529 21.60 -2.94 -32.26
C ALA A 529 22.11 -1.52 -31.94
N GLU A 530 21.67 -0.95 -30.81
CA GLU A 530 22.07 0.36 -30.33
C GLU A 530 23.37 0.35 -29.51
N GLY A 531 24.03 -0.80 -29.38
CA GLY A 531 25.33 -0.95 -28.71
C GLY A 531 25.25 -0.84 -27.19
N VAL A 532 24.10 -1.18 -26.58
CA VAL A 532 23.98 -1.26 -25.13
C VAL A 532 24.75 -2.48 -24.62
N THR A 533 25.62 -2.27 -23.64
CA THR A 533 26.48 -3.32 -23.10
C THR A 533 25.65 -4.37 -22.37
N TRP A 534 25.03 -4.03 -21.24
CA TRP A 534 24.25 -4.97 -20.42
C TRP A 534 22.75 -4.87 -20.66
N LYS A 535 22.06 -6.01 -20.70
CA LYS A 535 20.60 -6.09 -20.81
C LYS A 535 20.07 -6.84 -19.59
N PHE A 536 19.31 -6.17 -18.74
CA PHE A 536 18.72 -6.76 -17.54
C PHE A 536 17.25 -7.05 -17.75
N VAL A 537 16.90 -8.33 -17.81
CA VAL A 537 15.51 -8.77 -17.82
C VAL A 537 15.10 -8.98 -16.36
N LEU A 538 14.26 -8.07 -15.85
CA LEU A 538 13.81 -8.03 -14.47
C LEU A 538 12.42 -8.65 -14.44
N VAL A 539 12.27 -9.81 -13.81
CA VAL A 539 11.05 -10.62 -13.88
C VAL A 539 10.77 -11.20 -12.49
N PRO A 540 9.53 -11.23 -12.00
CA PRO A 540 9.24 -11.83 -10.69
C PRO A 540 9.71 -13.29 -10.58
N GLU A 541 9.42 -14.05 -11.63
CA GLU A 541 9.57 -15.50 -11.69
C GLU A 541 10.96 -15.95 -12.18
N PRO A 542 11.60 -16.92 -11.51
CA PRO A 542 12.85 -17.51 -11.97
C PRO A 542 12.75 -18.16 -13.35
N ILE A 543 13.69 -17.82 -14.24
CA ILE A 543 13.86 -18.46 -15.55
C ILE A 543 14.86 -19.63 -15.51
N GLN A 544 15.73 -19.69 -14.52
CA GLN A 544 16.68 -20.79 -14.34
C GLN A 544 15.97 -22.11 -14.03
N ASN A 545 16.56 -23.21 -14.47
CA ASN A 545 16.03 -24.54 -14.14
C ASN A 545 16.46 -24.89 -12.71
N LEU A 546 15.51 -25.29 -11.85
CA LEU A 546 15.76 -25.71 -10.46
C LEU A 546 15.26 -27.15 -10.18
N GLY A 547 14.76 -27.83 -11.22
CA GLY A 547 14.19 -29.17 -11.12
C GLY A 547 12.66 -29.14 -11.10
N VAL A 548 12.04 -30.32 -11.21
CA VAL A 548 10.59 -30.44 -11.48
C VAL A 548 9.68 -30.25 -10.26
N LEU A 549 10.22 -30.20 -9.04
CA LEU A 549 9.44 -29.91 -7.85
C LEU A 549 9.10 -28.41 -7.81
N PHE A 550 7.82 -28.09 -7.63
CA PHE A 550 7.29 -26.71 -7.65
C PHE A 550 7.59 -25.95 -8.97
N ALA A 551 7.91 -26.68 -10.04
CA ALA A 551 8.22 -26.09 -11.34
C ALA A 551 6.98 -25.55 -12.07
N SER A 552 5.78 -25.85 -11.59
CA SER A 552 4.52 -25.45 -12.23
C SER A 552 4.35 -23.94 -12.35
N ASP A 553 4.90 -23.21 -11.38
CA ASP A 553 4.78 -21.77 -11.27
C ASP A 553 5.94 -21.02 -11.95
N ARG A 554 7.13 -21.64 -11.95
CA ARG A 554 8.33 -21.13 -12.63
C ARG A 554 8.29 -21.35 -14.15
N TYR A 555 9.24 -20.74 -14.87
CA TYR A 555 9.40 -20.93 -16.32
C TYR A 555 9.67 -22.38 -16.77
N GLU A 556 10.10 -23.27 -15.89
CA GLU A 556 10.15 -24.73 -16.17
C GLU A 556 8.77 -25.29 -16.51
N GLY A 557 7.72 -24.75 -15.90
CA GLY A 557 6.34 -25.04 -16.26
C GLY A 557 6.00 -24.53 -17.65
N TYR A 558 6.65 -23.48 -18.14
CA TYR A 558 6.39 -22.82 -19.44
C TYR A 558 7.58 -22.99 -20.40
N ALA A 559 8.17 -24.19 -20.42
CA ALA A 559 9.43 -24.47 -21.10
C ALA A 559 9.44 -24.12 -22.60
N ALA A 560 8.30 -24.19 -23.30
CA ALA A 560 8.21 -23.76 -24.70
C ALA A 560 8.52 -22.26 -24.88
N GLU A 561 7.87 -21.39 -24.11
CA GLU A 561 8.10 -19.95 -24.16
C GLU A 561 9.49 -19.58 -23.63
N ARG A 562 9.92 -20.24 -22.54
CA ARG A 562 11.29 -20.13 -22.02
C ARG A 562 12.33 -20.42 -23.11
N SER A 563 12.13 -21.51 -23.86
CA SER A 563 13.04 -21.94 -24.92
C SER A 563 12.97 -21.04 -26.15
N GLN A 564 11.80 -20.47 -26.45
CA GLN A 564 11.66 -19.43 -27.47
C GLN A 564 12.52 -18.21 -27.10
N LEU A 565 12.36 -17.66 -25.89
CA LEU A 565 13.06 -16.45 -25.47
C LEU A 565 14.58 -16.65 -25.41
N LEU A 566 15.04 -17.70 -24.74
CA LEU A 566 16.47 -18.00 -24.62
C LEU A 566 17.08 -18.37 -25.99
N GLY A 567 16.35 -19.13 -26.80
CA GLY A 567 16.74 -19.45 -28.18
C GLY A 567 16.77 -18.21 -29.08
N PHE A 568 15.88 -17.24 -28.89
CA PHE A 568 15.91 -15.96 -29.60
C PHE A 568 17.18 -15.18 -29.27
N ILE A 569 17.51 -15.06 -27.97
CA ILE A 569 18.74 -14.41 -27.49
C ILE A 569 19.98 -15.03 -28.13
N ASP A 570 20.07 -16.37 -28.11
CA ASP A 570 21.19 -17.11 -28.72
C ASP A 570 21.26 -16.92 -30.24
N ASN A 571 20.16 -17.17 -30.96
CA ASN A 571 20.12 -17.08 -32.42
C ASN A 571 20.38 -15.66 -32.94
N ALA A 572 19.96 -14.64 -32.20
CA ALA A 572 20.20 -13.24 -32.52
C ALA A 572 21.58 -12.74 -32.04
N ALA A 573 22.37 -13.58 -31.37
CA ALA A 573 23.65 -13.24 -30.76
C ALA A 573 23.57 -11.99 -29.87
N ILE A 574 22.54 -11.94 -29.02
CA ILE A 574 22.37 -10.86 -28.04
C ILE A 574 23.26 -11.19 -26.85
N GLU A 575 24.26 -10.34 -26.62
CA GLU A 575 25.30 -10.58 -25.61
C GLU A 575 24.99 -9.85 -24.30
N ASN A 576 25.56 -10.35 -23.20
CA ASN A 576 25.53 -9.74 -21.87
C ASN A 576 24.11 -9.53 -21.32
N VAL A 577 23.28 -10.58 -21.43
CA VAL A 577 21.93 -10.60 -20.86
C VAL A 577 21.96 -11.21 -19.46
N VAL A 578 21.36 -10.50 -18.51
CA VAL A 578 21.22 -10.95 -17.12
C VAL A 578 19.74 -10.99 -16.79
N PHE A 579 19.25 -12.15 -16.37
CA PHE A 579 17.94 -12.27 -15.77
C PHE A 579 18.06 -11.99 -14.28
N VAL A 580 17.09 -11.29 -13.72
CA VAL A 580 17.02 -11.01 -12.29
C VAL A 580 15.61 -11.33 -11.83
N ALA A 581 15.50 -12.26 -10.87
CA ALA A 581 14.25 -12.80 -10.35
C ALA A 581 14.12 -12.71 -8.83
N ALA A 582 12.95 -13.05 -8.28
CA ALA A 582 12.66 -13.14 -6.85
C ALA A 582 11.87 -14.44 -6.55
N ASP A 583 10.77 -14.37 -5.77
CA ASP A 583 9.81 -15.44 -5.43
C ASP A 583 10.37 -16.58 -4.56
N ILE A 584 11.54 -17.11 -4.88
CA ILE A 584 12.06 -18.32 -4.23
C ILE A 584 12.63 -18.08 -2.83
N HIS A 585 12.57 -16.85 -2.28
CA HIS A 585 13.00 -16.51 -0.92
C HIS A 585 14.48 -16.81 -0.60
N GLY A 586 15.36 -16.74 -1.59
CA GLY A 586 16.79 -16.99 -1.44
C GLY A 586 17.59 -16.54 -2.65
N THR A 587 18.87 -16.21 -2.45
CA THR A 587 19.73 -15.83 -3.57
C THR A 587 20.32 -17.05 -4.24
N ILE A 588 20.06 -17.22 -5.54
CA ILE A 588 20.64 -18.28 -6.38
C ILE A 588 21.11 -17.67 -7.70
N VAL A 589 22.37 -17.93 -8.06
CA VAL A 589 22.96 -17.53 -9.34
C VAL A 589 23.29 -18.76 -10.17
N ASN A 590 22.82 -18.77 -11.43
CA ASN A 590 23.11 -19.86 -12.36
C ASN A 590 23.27 -19.36 -13.80
N ASN A 591 24.17 -19.97 -14.57
CA ASN A 591 24.18 -19.76 -16.02
C ASN A 591 22.93 -20.38 -16.68
N LEU A 592 22.51 -19.83 -17.83
CA LEU A 592 21.26 -20.25 -18.47
C LEU A 592 21.52 -21.15 -19.69
N THR A 593 20.72 -22.20 -19.76
CA THR A 593 20.62 -23.11 -20.90
C THR A 593 19.17 -23.23 -21.35
N TYR A 594 18.95 -23.63 -22.61
CA TYR A 594 17.62 -23.99 -23.13
C TYR A 594 17.63 -25.35 -23.83
N GLN A 595 16.45 -25.87 -24.13
CA GLN A 595 16.25 -27.11 -24.88
C GLN A 595 15.25 -26.86 -26.01
N THR A 596 15.27 -27.67 -27.06
CA THR A 596 14.29 -27.56 -28.16
C THR A 596 13.16 -28.58 -28.08
N GLU A 597 13.26 -29.53 -27.17
CA GLU A 597 12.30 -30.61 -26.95
C GLU A 597 12.42 -31.18 -25.51
N PRO A 598 11.37 -31.83 -24.98
CA PRO A 598 11.39 -32.42 -23.65
C PRO A 598 12.56 -33.38 -23.43
N GLY A 599 13.40 -33.10 -22.43
CA GLY A 599 14.56 -33.92 -22.10
C GLY A 599 15.68 -33.91 -23.16
N GLY A 600 15.65 -32.96 -24.10
CA GLY A 600 16.71 -32.76 -25.08
C GLY A 600 18.03 -32.29 -24.46
N PRO A 601 19.11 -32.15 -25.24
CA PRO A 601 20.36 -31.59 -24.75
C PRO A 601 20.19 -30.14 -24.31
N GLN A 602 20.87 -29.76 -23.22
CA GLN A 602 21.00 -28.35 -22.82
C GLN A 602 21.91 -27.61 -23.80
N ILE A 603 21.42 -26.48 -24.31
CA ILE A 603 22.14 -25.59 -25.20
C ILE A 603 22.52 -24.35 -24.38
N PRO A 604 23.83 -24.05 -24.22
CA PRO A 604 24.27 -22.90 -23.44
C PRO A 604 23.93 -21.59 -24.15
N VAL A 605 23.48 -20.61 -23.36
CA VAL A 605 23.27 -19.24 -23.81
C VAL A 605 24.27 -18.35 -23.07
N SER A 606 24.69 -17.25 -23.69
CA SER A 606 25.57 -16.27 -23.07
C SER A 606 24.84 -15.37 -22.05
N SER A 607 24.02 -15.98 -21.20
CA SER A 607 23.15 -15.34 -20.22
C SER A 607 23.22 -16.08 -18.88
N PHE A 608 23.00 -15.36 -17.80
CA PHE A 608 22.85 -15.94 -16.46
C PHE A 608 21.70 -15.28 -15.73
N GLU A 609 21.25 -15.93 -14.65
CA GLU A 609 20.23 -15.39 -13.76
C GLU A 609 20.79 -15.15 -12.36
N ILE A 610 20.24 -14.14 -11.69
CA ILE A 610 20.30 -13.98 -10.24
C ILE A 610 18.84 -13.96 -9.71
N SER A 611 18.38 -15.01 -9.05
CA SER A 611 17.24 -14.88 -8.16
C SER A 611 17.73 -14.19 -6.89
N THR A 612 17.09 -13.11 -6.47
CA THR A 612 17.44 -12.34 -5.28
C THR A 612 16.71 -12.90 -4.05
N GLY A 613 17.23 -12.58 -2.86
CA GLY A 613 16.60 -13.00 -1.61
C GLY A 613 15.43 -12.11 -1.20
N ALA A 614 14.62 -12.66 -0.29
CA ALA A 614 13.55 -11.94 0.38
C ALA A 614 14.11 -10.89 1.33
N ILE A 615 13.46 -9.73 1.42
CA ILE A 615 13.75 -8.74 2.48
C ILE A 615 13.27 -9.24 3.86
N ALA A 616 12.15 -9.98 3.90
CA ALA A 616 11.67 -10.64 5.11
C ALA A 616 10.55 -11.67 4.81
N PHE A 617 10.82 -12.96 5.01
CA PHE A 617 9.85 -14.03 4.75
C PHE A 617 9.95 -15.20 5.75
N ASP A 618 8.83 -15.68 6.29
CA ASP A 618 8.80 -16.82 7.23
C ASP A 618 8.40 -18.11 6.48
N ALA A 619 9.32 -18.98 6.01
CA ALA A 619 10.77 -19.10 6.27
C ALA A 619 11.63 -19.07 4.97
N PRO A 620 12.94 -18.70 5.04
CA PRO A 620 13.83 -18.63 3.86
C PRO A 620 13.91 -19.91 3.03
N LEU A 621 14.45 -19.80 1.80
CA LEU A 621 14.57 -20.90 0.84
C LEU A 621 15.21 -22.18 1.40
N GLY A 622 16.31 -22.04 2.15
CA GLY A 622 17.11 -23.17 2.63
C GLY A 622 16.32 -24.10 3.56
N PRO A 623 15.79 -23.59 4.70
CA PRO A 623 14.88 -24.35 5.56
C PRO A 623 13.74 -25.01 4.78
N THR A 624 13.01 -24.24 3.96
CA THR A 624 11.89 -24.73 3.15
C THR A 624 12.29 -25.89 2.23
N THR A 625 13.39 -25.73 1.48
CA THR A 625 13.91 -26.76 0.56
C THR A 625 14.28 -28.05 1.31
N THR A 626 14.96 -27.94 2.46
CA THR A 626 15.39 -29.10 3.22
C THR A 626 14.25 -29.83 3.91
N GLU A 627 13.23 -29.11 4.38
CA GLU A 627 12.01 -29.70 4.96
C GLU A 627 11.23 -30.49 3.91
N ILE A 628 11.05 -29.90 2.72
CA ILE A 628 10.43 -30.57 1.57
C ILE A 628 11.21 -31.83 1.20
N ALA A 629 12.55 -31.73 1.07
CA ALA A 629 13.38 -32.86 0.70
C ALA A 629 13.27 -34.02 1.70
N ALA A 630 13.19 -33.72 2.99
CA ALA A 630 12.95 -34.73 4.01
C ALA A 630 11.53 -35.33 3.91
N ALA A 631 10.51 -34.50 3.66
CA ALA A 631 9.12 -34.92 3.56
C ALA A 631 8.85 -35.84 2.36
N VAL A 632 9.48 -35.57 1.22
CA VAL A 632 9.34 -36.38 -0.01
C VAL A 632 10.36 -37.53 -0.08
N GLY A 633 11.28 -37.64 0.88
CA GLY A 633 12.23 -38.76 0.98
C GLY A 633 13.49 -38.63 0.11
N LEU A 634 13.85 -37.43 -0.33
CA LEU A 634 15.14 -37.14 -0.99
C LEU A 634 16.31 -37.23 -0.01
N ILE A 635 16.08 -36.91 1.26
CA ILE A 635 17.03 -37.08 2.37
C ILE A 635 16.35 -37.81 3.53
N ASP A 636 17.13 -38.57 4.31
CA ASP A 636 16.62 -39.26 5.50
C ASP A 636 16.63 -38.36 6.75
N SER A 637 16.00 -38.85 7.83
CA SER A 637 15.90 -38.10 9.09
C SER A 637 17.24 -37.81 9.75
N GLU A 638 18.24 -38.67 9.54
CA GLU A 638 19.60 -38.49 10.09
C GLU A 638 20.32 -37.35 9.37
N THR A 639 20.23 -37.33 8.04
CA THR A 639 20.77 -36.28 7.18
C THR A 639 20.10 -34.93 7.47
N TYR A 640 18.77 -34.92 7.60
CA TYR A 640 18.03 -33.70 7.97
C TYR A 640 18.46 -33.16 9.35
N SER A 641 18.59 -34.05 10.34
CA SER A 641 19.06 -33.67 11.68
C SER A 641 20.50 -33.14 11.67
N ALA A 642 21.35 -33.69 10.82
CA ALA A 642 22.72 -33.21 10.64
C ALA A 642 22.75 -31.80 10.04
N TYR A 643 21.92 -31.54 9.02
CA TYR A 643 21.77 -30.22 8.40
C TYR A 643 21.36 -29.13 9.42
N LEU A 644 20.40 -29.41 10.32
CA LEU A 644 19.96 -28.44 11.32
C LEU A 644 21.10 -27.93 12.22
N GLY A 645 22.09 -28.79 12.49
CA GLY A 645 23.26 -28.47 13.31
C GLY A 645 24.43 -27.78 12.59
N LEU A 646 24.34 -27.55 11.28
CA LEU A 646 25.39 -26.89 10.50
C LEU A 646 25.43 -25.37 10.76
N PRO A 647 26.62 -24.74 10.74
CA PRO A 647 26.76 -23.30 10.54
C PRO A 647 26.17 -22.86 9.19
N THR A 648 25.70 -21.61 9.09
CA THR A 648 24.99 -21.08 7.92
C THR A 648 25.75 -21.28 6.61
N GLU A 649 27.05 -21.00 6.57
CA GLU A 649 27.87 -21.15 5.38
C GLU A 649 27.94 -22.58 4.85
N PHE A 650 27.81 -23.58 5.74
CA PHE A 650 27.74 -24.99 5.35
C PHE A 650 26.31 -25.43 5.00
N LYS A 651 25.29 -24.73 5.51
CA LYS A 651 23.90 -24.96 5.14
C LYS A 651 23.63 -24.53 3.70
N ASP A 652 24.16 -23.40 3.26
CA ASP A 652 24.03 -22.96 1.86
C ASP A 652 24.67 -23.96 0.90
N VAL A 653 25.88 -24.45 1.22
CA VAL A 653 26.55 -25.51 0.43
C VAL A 653 25.74 -26.81 0.41
N PHE A 654 25.11 -27.18 1.53
CA PHE A 654 24.24 -28.36 1.59
C PHE A 654 23.01 -28.20 0.69
N VAL A 655 22.34 -27.05 0.74
CA VAL A 655 21.18 -26.74 -0.11
C VAL A 655 21.56 -26.74 -1.58
N GLN A 656 22.70 -26.15 -1.94
CA GLN A 656 23.22 -26.19 -3.30
C GLN A 656 23.39 -27.63 -3.81
N GLN A 657 24.08 -28.48 -3.05
CA GLN A 657 24.29 -29.88 -3.41
C GLN A 657 22.99 -30.68 -3.54
N LEU A 658 22.00 -30.35 -2.72
CA LEU A 658 20.68 -30.97 -2.76
C LEU A 658 19.91 -30.58 -4.02
N ILE A 659 19.98 -29.32 -4.44
CA ILE A 659 19.35 -28.85 -5.69
C ILE A 659 20.09 -29.44 -6.90
N ASP A 660 21.42 -29.39 -6.92
CA ASP A 660 22.25 -29.97 -8.00
C ASP A 660 21.97 -31.46 -8.22
N ALA A 661 21.78 -32.22 -7.13
CA ALA A 661 21.43 -33.64 -7.20
C ALA A 661 20.08 -33.89 -7.88
N GLN A 662 19.13 -32.96 -7.74
CA GLN A 662 17.81 -33.04 -8.40
C GLN A 662 17.84 -32.56 -9.85
N MET A 663 18.75 -31.65 -10.19
CA MET A 663 18.94 -31.12 -11.54
C MET A 663 19.70 -32.09 -12.45
N THR A 664 20.67 -32.82 -11.90
CA THR A 664 21.55 -33.74 -12.63
C THR A 664 20.83 -34.76 -13.53
N PRO A 665 19.73 -35.44 -13.10
CA PRO A 665 19.01 -36.39 -13.94
C PRO A 665 18.41 -35.81 -15.22
N PHE A 666 18.19 -34.49 -15.26
CA PHE A 666 17.64 -33.76 -16.40
C PHE A 666 18.73 -33.18 -17.32
N GLY A 667 20.00 -33.37 -16.95
CA GLY A 667 21.15 -32.80 -17.64
C GLY A 667 21.24 -31.28 -17.51
N TYR A 668 20.56 -30.69 -16.52
CA TYR A 668 20.65 -29.27 -16.20
C TYR A 668 22.01 -28.94 -15.60
N ASP A 669 22.48 -27.72 -15.83
CA ASP A 669 23.75 -27.25 -15.28
C ASP A 669 23.64 -27.10 -13.75
N PRO A 670 24.71 -27.44 -12.99
CA PRO A 670 24.75 -27.23 -11.55
C PRO A 670 24.68 -25.74 -11.23
N LEU A 671 24.19 -25.39 -10.05
CA LEU A 671 24.08 -24.01 -9.60
C LEU A 671 25.46 -23.34 -9.57
N GLY A 672 25.59 -22.24 -10.30
CA GLY A 672 26.78 -21.41 -10.35
C GLY A 672 27.02 -20.87 -11.75
N ILE A 673 28.14 -20.17 -11.93
CA ILE A 673 28.62 -19.79 -13.26
C ILE A 673 29.75 -20.73 -13.65
N GLU A 674 29.44 -21.69 -14.52
CA GLU A 674 30.40 -22.69 -14.96
C GLU A 674 31.38 -22.14 -16.00
N PRO A 675 32.67 -22.54 -15.99
CA PRO A 675 33.65 -22.08 -16.99
C PRO A 675 33.24 -22.38 -18.44
N GLU A 676 32.48 -23.45 -18.65
CA GLU A 676 32.00 -23.93 -19.95
C GLU A 676 30.84 -23.05 -20.51
N SER A 677 30.20 -22.24 -19.65
CA SER A 677 29.10 -21.32 -20.04
C SER A 677 29.55 -20.19 -20.96
N GLY A 678 30.86 -19.92 -20.99
CA GLY A 678 31.45 -18.81 -21.72
C GLY A 678 31.21 -17.44 -21.07
N ILE A 679 30.79 -17.40 -19.80
CA ILE A 679 30.65 -16.17 -19.00
C ILE A 679 31.95 -15.94 -18.22
N ASP A 680 32.61 -14.77 -18.39
CA ASP A 680 33.84 -14.42 -17.67
C ASP A 680 33.50 -13.85 -16.28
N ALA A 681 33.19 -14.75 -15.34
CA ALA A 681 32.86 -14.43 -13.95
C ALA A 681 34.02 -14.76 -12.98
N THR A 682 34.22 -13.91 -11.98
CA THR A 682 35.16 -14.11 -10.88
C THR A 682 34.45 -13.93 -9.55
N LEU A 683 34.35 -15.01 -8.77
CA LEU A 683 33.85 -14.98 -7.39
C LEU A 683 34.84 -14.24 -6.47
N ILE A 684 34.35 -13.31 -5.67
CA ILE A 684 35.16 -12.45 -4.78
C ILE A 684 34.94 -12.85 -3.32
N GLU A 685 33.69 -13.01 -2.90
CA GLU A 685 33.30 -13.33 -1.51
C GLU A 685 32.05 -14.24 -1.51
N GLY A 686 31.97 -15.15 -0.53
CA GLY A 686 30.82 -16.05 -0.38
C GLY A 686 30.75 -17.13 -1.47
N GLY A 687 29.53 -17.40 -1.95
CA GLY A 687 29.22 -18.34 -3.03
C GLY A 687 28.05 -17.86 -3.88
N TYR A 688 27.62 -18.66 -4.84
CA TYR A 688 26.48 -18.35 -5.72
C TYR A 688 25.11 -18.66 -5.11
N VAL A 689 25.08 -19.20 -3.89
CA VAL A 689 23.86 -19.53 -3.14
C VAL A 689 23.92 -18.89 -1.76
N ALA A 690 22.88 -18.14 -1.40
CA ALA A 690 22.62 -17.62 -0.05
C ALA A 690 21.13 -17.81 0.27
N ALA A 691 20.80 -18.93 0.91
CA ALA A 691 19.44 -19.44 1.09
C ALA A 691 18.92 -19.34 2.54
N HIS A 692 19.73 -18.80 3.46
CA HIS A 692 19.44 -18.75 4.90
C HIS A 692 19.39 -17.33 5.48
N VAL A 693 19.45 -16.32 4.62
CA VAL A 693 19.50 -14.91 5.00
C VAL A 693 18.37 -14.16 4.32
N PHE A 694 17.95 -13.05 4.94
CA PHE A 694 17.15 -12.04 4.25
C PHE A 694 18.05 -10.94 3.73
N GLY A 695 17.73 -10.38 2.56
CA GLY A 695 18.65 -9.54 1.85
C GLY A 695 18.12 -8.95 0.57
N TRP A 696 19.01 -8.28 -0.14
CA TRP A 696 18.76 -7.68 -1.46
C TRP A 696 20.07 -7.67 -2.27
N THR A 697 19.95 -7.53 -3.59
CA THR A 697 21.10 -7.57 -4.50
C THR A 697 21.40 -6.20 -5.11
N GLU A 698 22.66 -5.76 -5.05
CA GLU A 698 23.18 -4.57 -5.74
C GLU A 698 23.91 -4.99 -7.02
N LEU A 699 23.60 -4.32 -8.13
CA LEU A 699 24.27 -4.47 -9.41
C LEU A 699 24.95 -3.15 -9.78
N GLU A 700 26.28 -3.19 -9.91
CA GLU A 700 27.12 -2.03 -10.19
C GLU A 700 27.90 -2.26 -11.49
N ILE A 701 27.67 -1.41 -12.49
CA ILE A 701 28.45 -1.37 -13.72
C ILE A 701 29.54 -0.32 -13.56
N ALA A 702 30.80 -0.76 -13.63
CA ALA A 702 31.94 0.13 -13.56
C ALA A 702 31.97 1.08 -14.78
N PRO A 703 32.30 2.37 -14.59
CA PRO A 703 32.49 3.28 -15.72
C PRO A 703 33.65 2.81 -16.61
N THR A 704 33.53 3.00 -17.93
CA THR A 704 34.55 2.71 -18.94
C THR A 704 34.86 1.23 -19.19
N THR A 705 35.04 0.39 -18.17
CA THR A 705 35.26 -1.06 -18.36
C THR A 705 33.97 -1.81 -18.56
N HIS A 706 32.85 -1.26 -18.05
CA HIS A 706 31.55 -1.92 -17.98
C HIS A 706 31.59 -3.29 -17.29
N ASN A 707 32.58 -3.56 -16.43
CA ASN A 707 32.52 -4.76 -15.58
C ASN A 707 31.30 -4.66 -14.68
N LEU A 708 30.53 -5.74 -14.59
CA LEU A 708 29.36 -5.84 -13.73
C LEU A 708 29.78 -6.49 -12.42
N ARG A 709 29.69 -5.75 -11.31
CA ARG A 709 29.84 -6.27 -9.96
C ARG A 709 28.46 -6.52 -9.36
N ILE A 710 28.28 -7.70 -8.80
CA ILE A 710 27.04 -8.11 -8.14
C ILE A 710 27.38 -8.34 -6.67
N THR A 711 26.63 -7.70 -5.77
CA THR A 711 26.81 -7.81 -4.33
C THR A 711 25.47 -8.10 -3.66
N THR A 712 25.36 -9.24 -3.01
CA THR A 712 24.19 -9.57 -2.18
C THR A 712 24.48 -9.16 -0.75
N TYR A 713 23.63 -8.29 -0.21
CA TYR A 713 23.62 -7.94 1.20
C TYR A 713 22.62 -8.81 1.94
N GLY A 714 22.95 -9.26 3.15
CA GLY A 714 22.05 -10.07 3.94
C GLY A 714 22.21 -9.89 5.45
N ILE A 715 21.18 -10.32 6.17
CA ILE A 715 21.12 -10.47 7.63
C ILE A 715 20.64 -11.88 7.97
N ASP A 716 20.91 -12.33 9.20
CA ASP A 716 20.27 -13.54 9.73
C ASP A 716 18.74 -13.41 9.62
N ALA A 717 18.06 -14.49 9.21
CA ALA A 717 16.61 -14.54 9.10
C ALA A 717 15.90 -14.47 10.47
N TYR A 718 14.63 -14.09 10.45
CA TYR A 718 13.73 -14.01 11.61
C TYR A 718 12.29 -14.31 11.18
N GLY A 719 11.42 -14.69 12.11
CA GLY A 719 10.04 -15.10 11.79
C GLY A 719 8.98 -14.39 12.63
N VAL A 720 7.72 -14.84 12.50
CA VAL A 720 6.56 -14.23 13.18
C VAL A 720 6.71 -14.26 14.70
N ASN A 721 7.37 -15.29 15.25
CA ASN A 721 7.66 -15.36 16.68
C ASN A 721 8.61 -14.24 17.14
N ASP A 722 9.60 -13.87 16.31
CA ASP A 722 10.51 -12.76 16.59
C ASP A 722 9.81 -11.41 16.44
N ALA A 723 8.87 -11.28 15.50
CA ALA A 723 8.08 -10.07 15.29
C ALA A 723 7.26 -9.66 16.52
N SER A 724 6.91 -10.60 17.41
CA SER A 724 6.29 -10.30 18.71
C SER A 724 7.22 -9.58 19.70
N ASN A 725 8.54 -9.59 19.46
CA ASN A 725 9.56 -8.88 20.22
C ASN A 725 10.61 -8.24 19.29
N PRO A 726 10.28 -7.10 18.64
CA PRO A 726 11.13 -6.50 17.60
C PRO A 726 12.56 -6.20 18.04
N ALA A 727 12.80 -5.98 19.34
CA ALA A 727 14.13 -5.74 19.89
C ALA A 727 15.18 -6.83 19.56
N SER A 728 14.76 -8.06 19.21
CA SER A 728 15.67 -9.15 18.86
C SER A 728 16.31 -9.02 17.47
N TYR A 729 15.70 -8.27 16.55
CA TYR A 729 16.16 -8.20 15.15
C TYR A 729 16.30 -6.78 14.58
N ILE A 730 15.63 -5.76 15.13
CA ILE A 730 15.70 -4.38 14.61
C ILE A 730 17.12 -3.77 14.61
N GLY A 731 18.02 -4.31 15.43
CA GLY A 731 19.42 -3.90 15.48
C GLY A 731 20.36 -4.61 14.48
N ARG A 732 19.85 -5.55 13.66
CA ARG A 732 20.66 -6.25 12.66
C ARG A 732 21.06 -5.30 11.54
N GLU A 733 22.29 -5.47 11.06
CA GLU A 733 22.89 -4.64 10.01
C GLU A 733 23.25 -5.53 8.80
N PRO A 734 22.84 -5.16 7.57
CA PRO A 734 23.18 -5.92 6.38
C PRO A 734 24.70 -6.00 6.15
N ALA A 735 25.19 -7.21 5.86
CA ALA A 735 26.58 -7.49 5.49
C ALA A 735 26.64 -8.15 4.11
N ILE A 736 27.80 -8.12 3.46
CA ILE A 736 28.00 -8.85 2.20
C ILE A 736 27.97 -10.34 2.49
N VAL A 737 27.10 -11.09 1.82
CA VAL A 737 27.01 -12.56 1.91
C VAL A 737 27.47 -13.25 0.63
N SER A 738 27.43 -12.53 -0.51
CA SER A 738 27.96 -12.97 -1.79
C SER A 738 28.43 -11.77 -2.61
N GLN A 739 29.57 -11.91 -3.29
CA GLN A 739 30.04 -10.93 -4.25
C GLN A 739 30.82 -11.59 -5.38
N PHE A 740 30.53 -11.20 -6.62
CA PHE A 740 31.27 -11.61 -7.81
C PHE A 740 31.28 -10.50 -8.87
N GLU A 741 32.19 -10.62 -9.83
CA GLU A 741 32.33 -9.68 -10.94
C GLU A 741 32.29 -10.43 -12.27
N VAL A 742 31.56 -9.90 -13.25
CA VAL A 742 31.43 -10.44 -14.61
C VAL A 742 31.95 -9.41 -15.61
N ARG A 743 32.81 -9.85 -16.52
CA ARG A 743 33.26 -9.01 -17.64
C ARG A 743 32.32 -9.16 -18.84
N PRO A 744 31.94 -8.05 -19.49
CA PRO A 744 31.14 -8.13 -20.70
C PRO A 744 31.96 -8.75 -21.83
N LYS A 745 31.28 -9.44 -22.75
CA LYS A 745 31.87 -10.05 -23.95
C LYS A 745 32.36 -9.04 -24.97
#